data_AF-A0A091DUJ8-F1
#
_entry.id   AF-A0A091DUJ8-F1
#
_cell.length_a   1.000
_cell.length_b   1.000
_cell.length_c   1.000
_cell.angle_alpha   90.00
_cell.angle_beta   90.00
_cell.angle_gamma   90.00
#
_symmetry.space_group_name_H-M   'P 1'
#
loop_
_entity.id
_entity.type
_entity.pdbx_description
1 polymer ?
#
loop_
_entity_poly.entity_id
_entity_poly.type
_entity_poly.pdbx_seq_one_letter_code
_entity_poly.pdbx_strand_id
1 'polypeptide(L)'
;MLASGEQVYPDQTGQGRLGERARIDLGVARSEAVWENMARMCVKTQRLDVAKVCLGNMGHARGAQALREAEQEPELEARVAMLAVQLGMLEDAEQLYKKCKRYDLLNKFFQASGQWQKAVEVAEQYDRVHLRTTYYNYAKHLEANSDCSLALSYYEKSDTHRFEVPRMLAEDLQSLELYINKMKDKTLWRWWAQYLESQAEMDAALHYYELAQDYFSLVRIHCFQGNIPKAAEIANETGNWAASYHLARQYESQEDVRQAVHFYTRAQAFNNAIRLCKENGLDDQLMNLALLSSPEDMIEAARYYEEKGDQMDRAVMLYHKAGHFSKALELAFATQQFAALQLIAEDLDEKSDPALLSRCSDFCIEHKQFEKAVELLLAAKKYHEALQLCLEQNMTITEEMAEKMTVPKDSKVLSEESRRELLEQIANCCIRQGNYHLATKKYTQAGNKLKAMRALLKSGDTEKIVFFAGVSRQKEIYIMAANYLQSLDWRKEPEIMKNIISFYTKGRALDLLAGFYDACAQVEIDEYQNYDKAHGALTEAYKCLAKAKAKSPLDQETKLAQLQSKMTLVKRFIQARRSYTEDPKESIRQCELLLEETDLDSTIRIGDIYGFLVERYVQMEEYQMAYRYLEEMQKKLPSTNMLYYVDQRTMDTVYRALGLPLTHVLPERTHHNSTEDQEEVVEEVDNDL
;
A
#
# COMPACT_ATOMS: atom_id res chain seq x y z
N MET A 1 -12.73 19.14 60.63
CA MET A 1 -13.78 19.97 60.00
C MET A 1 -14.42 19.11 58.94
N LEU A 2 -15.63 18.58 59.20
CA LEU A 2 -16.92 19.18 58.77
C LEU A 2 -17.09 19.06 57.24
N ALA A 3 -18.16 18.53 56.66
CA ALA A 3 -19.45 18.08 57.16
C ALA A 3 -20.25 17.43 56.00
N SER A 4 -21.35 16.75 56.37
CA SER A 4 -22.67 16.72 55.71
C SER A 4 -22.83 16.13 54.29
N GLY A 5 -23.92 15.48 53.90
CA GLY A 5 -25.21 15.10 54.52
C GLY A 5 -26.00 14.33 53.45
N GLU A 6 -26.62 13.18 53.80
CA GLU A 6 -28.09 12.98 53.88
C GLU A 6 -28.92 13.51 52.69
N GLN A 7 -29.67 12.62 52.03
CA GLN A 7 -31.16 12.56 51.98
C GLN A 7 -31.61 11.46 50.98
N VAL A 8 -32.32 10.38 51.38
CA VAL A 8 -33.78 10.16 51.57
C VAL A 8 -34.38 9.22 50.48
N TYR A 9 -34.89 8.05 50.94
CA TYR A 9 -36.02 7.14 50.53
C TYR A 9 -36.78 7.30 49.18
N PRO A 10 -37.43 6.24 48.59
CA PRO A 10 -38.36 5.33 49.30
C PRO A 10 -38.51 3.82 48.88
N ASP A 11 -38.95 3.04 49.88
CA ASP A 11 -39.98 1.97 49.98
C ASP A 11 -40.27 0.86 48.92
N GLN A 12 -40.40 -0.36 49.48
CA GLN A 12 -41.41 -1.43 49.26
C GLN A 12 -41.38 -2.20 47.91
N THR A 13 -41.46 -3.55 47.80
CA THR A 13 -42.11 -4.60 48.60
C THR A 13 -41.68 -6.00 48.09
N GLY A 14 -41.68 -6.99 48.99
CA GLY A 14 -42.03 -8.38 48.63
C GLY A 14 -40.91 -9.39 48.44
N GLN A 15 -40.49 -10.06 49.52
CA GLN A 15 -40.46 -11.53 49.64
C GLN A 15 -39.91 -11.93 51.02
N GLY A 16 -40.78 -11.80 52.03
CA GLY A 16 -40.65 -12.58 53.25
C GLY A 16 -41.14 -14.02 53.02
N ARG A 17 -40.66 -14.93 53.89
CA ARG A 17 -41.10 -16.32 54.12
C ARG A 17 -40.39 -17.44 53.34
N LEU A 18 -39.08 -17.62 53.51
CA LEU A 18 -38.46 -18.96 53.45
C LEU A 18 -37.33 -19.19 54.48
N GLY A 19 -36.77 -18.13 55.10
CA GLY A 19 -35.60 -18.23 55.98
C GLY A 19 -35.81 -18.63 57.45
N GLU A 20 -37.06 -18.71 57.95
CA GLU A 20 -37.33 -18.87 59.40
C GLU A 20 -37.95 -20.22 59.79
N ARG A 21 -38.17 -21.15 58.86
CA ARG A 21 -38.76 -22.48 59.15
C ARG A 21 -37.78 -23.65 59.26
N ALA A 22 -36.47 -23.42 59.13
CA ALA A 22 -35.45 -24.47 59.24
C ALA A 22 -34.46 -24.24 60.39
N ARG A 23 -34.75 -23.30 61.31
CA ARG A 23 -33.90 -22.97 62.45
C ARG A 23 -34.38 -23.53 63.79
N ILE A 24 -35.41 -24.38 63.78
CA ILE A 24 -35.93 -25.06 64.96
C ILE A 24 -35.87 -26.57 64.65
N ASP A 25 -35.28 -27.33 65.57
CA ASP A 25 -35.11 -28.80 65.60
C ASP A 25 -33.81 -29.43 65.06
N LEU A 26 -32.66 -28.92 65.51
CA LEU A 26 -31.38 -29.64 65.37
C LEU A 26 -30.47 -29.50 66.60
N GLY A 27 -31.06 -29.27 67.77
CA GLY A 27 -30.40 -29.59 69.04
C GLY A 27 -30.43 -31.10 69.28
N VAL A 28 -29.39 -31.60 69.95
CA VAL A 28 -29.22 -32.97 70.47
C VAL A 28 -28.34 -33.89 69.60
N ALA A 29 -27.15 -34.18 70.16
CA ALA A 29 -26.21 -35.27 69.89
C ALA A 29 -26.54 -36.16 68.68
N ARG A 30 -25.99 -35.82 67.52
CA ARG A 30 -25.99 -36.70 66.36
C ARG A 30 -24.61 -37.33 66.26
N SER A 31 -24.55 -38.65 66.43
CA SER A 31 -23.31 -39.40 66.32
C SER A 31 -22.60 -39.09 65.01
N GLU A 32 -21.27 -39.21 64.99
CA GLU A 32 -20.46 -39.06 63.78
C GLU A 32 -21.03 -39.85 62.59
N ALA A 33 -21.55 -41.05 62.86
CA ALA A 33 -22.24 -41.90 61.90
C ALA A 33 -23.49 -41.28 61.25
N VAL A 34 -24.26 -40.45 61.97
CA VAL A 34 -25.42 -39.74 61.39
C VAL A 34 -24.96 -38.66 60.41
N TRP A 35 -23.89 -37.94 60.76
CA TRP A 35 -23.31 -36.93 59.88
C TRP A 35 -22.63 -37.56 58.66
N GLU A 36 -21.99 -38.72 58.83
CA GLU A 36 -21.42 -39.51 57.72
C GLU A 36 -22.51 -39.99 56.76
N ASN A 37 -23.60 -40.57 57.28
CA ASN A 37 -24.73 -40.99 56.46
C ASN A 37 -25.38 -39.80 55.73
N MET A 38 -25.49 -38.65 56.40
CA MET A 38 -25.98 -37.42 55.78
C MET A 38 -25.04 -36.92 54.69
N ALA A 39 -23.72 -36.99 54.88
CA ALA A 39 -22.72 -36.65 53.88
C ALA A 39 -22.77 -37.58 52.65
N ARG A 40 -22.93 -38.90 52.86
CA ARG A 40 -23.15 -39.88 51.78
C ARG A 40 -24.43 -39.60 51.00
N MET A 41 -25.49 -39.16 51.68
CA MET A 41 -26.73 -38.73 51.02
C MET A 41 -26.57 -37.42 50.24
N CYS A 42 -25.68 -36.52 50.68
CA CYS A 42 -25.36 -35.30 49.94
C CYS A 42 -24.66 -35.59 48.61
N VAL A 43 -23.86 -36.68 48.52
CA VAL A 43 -23.28 -37.16 47.25
C VAL A 43 -24.38 -37.58 46.28
N LYS A 44 -25.35 -38.39 46.73
CA LYS A 44 -26.46 -38.88 45.90
C LYS A 44 -27.43 -37.78 45.47
N THR A 45 -27.61 -36.77 46.32
CA THR A 45 -28.51 -35.63 46.06
C THR A 45 -27.80 -34.42 45.46
N GLN A 46 -26.48 -34.52 45.23
CA GLN A 46 -25.62 -33.47 44.67
C GLN A 46 -25.66 -32.12 45.43
N ARG A 47 -25.97 -32.14 46.74
CA ARG A 47 -26.10 -30.94 47.58
C ARG A 47 -24.80 -30.64 48.34
N LEU A 48 -23.95 -29.81 47.75
CA LEU A 48 -22.63 -29.44 48.29
C LEU A 48 -22.71 -28.51 49.52
N ASP A 49 -23.72 -27.63 49.60
CA ASP A 49 -23.87 -26.68 50.71
C ASP A 49 -24.07 -27.38 52.05
N VAL A 50 -24.84 -28.48 52.03
CA VAL A 50 -25.09 -29.32 53.21
C VAL A 50 -23.86 -30.19 53.50
N ALA A 51 -23.17 -30.67 52.47
CA ALA A 51 -21.96 -31.49 52.63
C ALA A 51 -20.84 -30.76 53.39
N LYS A 52 -20.62 -29.46 53.16
CA LYS A 52 -19.61 -28.66 53.89
C LYS A 52 -19.89 -28.64 55.41
N VAL A 53 -21.16 -28.47 55.77
CA VAL A 53 -21.60 -28.48 57.18
C VAL A 53 -21.45 -29.87 57.79
N CYS A 54 -21.79 -30.93 57.04
CA CYS A 54 -21.59 -32.30 57.50
C CYS A 54 -20.10 -32.62 57.75
N LEU A 55 -19.20 -32.29 56.82
CA LEU A 55 -17.75 -32.53 56.99
C LEU A 55 -17.16 -31.75 58.16
N GLY A 56 -17.63 -30.52 58.40
CA GLY A 56 -17.23 -29.71 59.55
C GLY A 56 -17.66 -30.33 60.89
N ASN A 57 -18.88 -30.84 60.96
CA ASN A 57 -19.41 -31.51 62.16
C ASN A 57 -18.80 -32.90 62.40
N MET A 58 -18.27 -33.55 61.35
CA MET A 58 -17.54 -34.82 61.43
C MET A 58 -16.05 -34.64 61.81
N GLY A 59 -15.52 -33.42 61.83
CA GLY A 59 -14.08 -33.17 62.05
C GLY A 59 -13.18 -33.63 60.89
N HIS A 60 -13.74 -33.92 59.72
CA HIS A 60 -13.01 -34.46 58.57
C HIS A 60 -12.31 -33.33 57.78
N ALA A 61 -11.28 -32.75 58.39
CA ALA A 61 -10.59 -31.55 57.88
C ALA A 61 -10.00 -31.71 56.48
N ARG A 62 -9.45 -32.90 56.15
CA ARG A 62 -8.90 -33.22 54.82
C ARG A 62 -9.97 -33.16 53.73
N GLY A 63 -11.15 -33.74 54.01
CA GLY A 63 -12.28 -33.72 53.07
C GLY A 63 -12.87 -32.32 52.89
N ALA A 64 -12.95 -31.53 53.97
CA ALA A 64 -13.40 -30.14 53.89
C ALA A 64 -12.40 -29.24 53.13
N GLN A 65 -11.10 -29.55 53.18
CA GLN A 65 -10.09 -28.88 52.36
C GLN A 65 -10.18 -29.31 50.89
N ALA A 66 -10.21 -30.62 50.61
CA ALA A 66 -10.34 -31.14 49.24
C ALA A 66 -11.61 -30.63 48.53
N LEU A 67 -12.71 -30.45 49.27
CA LEU A 67 -13.93 -29.88 48.72
C LEU A 67 -13.78 -28.38 48.37
N ARG A 68 -13.06 -27.61 49.19
CA ARG A 68 -12.73 -26.20 48.91
C ARG A 68 -11.81 -26.05 47.71
N GLU A 69 -10.87 -26.96 47.53
CA GLU A 69 -10.00 -26.99 46.34
C GLU A 69 -10.80 -27.37 45.09
N ALA A 70 -11.72 -28.33 45.20
CA ALA A 70 -12.59 -28.74 44.11
C ALA A 70 -13.59 -27.65 43.66
N GLU A 71 -13.94 -26.67 44.51
CA GLU A 71 -14.80 -25.53 44.13
C GLU A 71 -14.25 -24.70 42.97
N GLN A 72 -12.95 -24.79 42.69
CA GLN A 72 -12.31 -24.14 41.54
C GLN A 72 -12.69 -24.80 40.21
N GLU A 73 -13.16 -26.05 40.22
CA GLU A 73 -13.60 -26.74 39.00
C GLU A 73 -14.98 -26.25 38.56
N PRO A 74 -15.25 -26.06 37.26
CA PRO A 74 -16.53 -25.52 36.78
C PRO A 74 -17.71 -26.48 36.93
N GLU A 75 -17.47 -27.79 36.83
CA GLU A 75 -18.50 -28.83 36.81
C GLU A 75 -18.94 -29.22 38.23
N LEU A 76 -20.26 -29.26 38.48
CA LEU A 76 -20.80 -29.58 39.79
C LEU A 76 -20.58 -31.04 40.16
N GLU A 77 -20.71 -31.96 39.21
CA GLU A 77 -20.55 -33.40 39.48
C GLU A 77 -19.08 -33.79 39.68
N ALA A 78 -18.11 -33.01 39.18
CA ALA A 78 -16.69 -33.17 39.53
C ALA A 78 -16.42 -32.79 41.00
N ARG A 79 -17.07 -31.72 41.50
CA ARG A 79 -17.02 -31.33 42.93
C ARG A 79 -17.66 -32.39 43.82
N VAL A 80 -18.81 -32.93 43.40
CA VAL A 80 -19.51 -34.01 44.12
C VAL A 80 -18.71 -35.31 44.07
N ALA A 81 -18.02 -35.59 42.96
CA ALA A 81 -17.13 -36.74 42.86
C ALA A 81 -15.96 -36.63 43.83
N MET A 82 -15.34 -35.46 44.01
CA MET A 82 -14.29 -35.27 45.02
C MET A 82 -14.81 -35.53 46.44
N LEU A 83 -16.02 -35.09 46.76
CA LEU A 83 -16.68 -35.42 48.02
C LEU A 83 -16.89 -36.94 48.18
N ALA A 84 -17.33 -37.62 47.10
CA ALA A 84 -17.52 -39.06 47.09
C ALA A 84 -16.21 -39.83 47.35
N VAL A 85 -15.08 -39.37 46.79
CA VAL A 85 -13.75 -39.94 47.05
C VAL A 85 -13.39 -39.84 48.54
N GLN A 86 -13.59 -38.67 49.15
CA GLN A 86 -13.26 -38.44 50.56
C GLN A 86 -14.13 -39.27 51.52
N LEU A 87 -15.34 -39.63 51.11
CA LEU A 87 -16.28 -40.47 51.88
C LEU A 87 -16.14 -41.97 51.57
N GLY A 88 -15.16 -42.38 50.74
CA GLY A 88 -14.93 -43.79 50.37
C GLY A 88 -15.97 -44.36 49.39
N MET A 89 -16.80 -43.52 48.78
CA MET A 89 -17.82 -43.90 47.80
C MET A 89 -17.20 -43.95 46.38
N LEU A 90 -16.28 -44.89 46.17
CA LEU A 90 -15.42 -44.97 44.98
C LEU A 90 -16.21 -45.25 43.68
N GLU A 91 -17.23 -46.10 43.73
CA GLU A 91 -18.08 -46.42 42.56
C GLU A 91 -18.90 -45.22 42.11
N ASP A 92 -19.48 -44.49 43.07
CA ASP A 92 -20.24 -43.27 42.80
C ASP A 92 -19.30 -42.17 42.26
N ALA A 93 -18.08 -42.05 42.79
CA ALA A 93 -17.07 -41.12 42.29
C ALA A 93 -16.68 -41.41 40.83
N GLU A 94 -16.43 -42.68 40.47
CA GLU A 94 -16.11 -43.09 39.10
C GLU A 94 -17.25 -42.76 38.13
N GLN A 95 -18.50 -43.04 38.51
CA GLN A 95 -19.66 -42.72 37.69
C GLN A 95 -19.83 -41.21 37.49
N LEU A 96 -19.63 -40.42 38.54
CA LEU A 96 -19.75 -38.96 38.48
C LEU A 96 -18.67 -38.34 37.59
N TYR A 97 -17.41 -38.79 37.68
CA TYR A 97 -16.35 -38.32 36.78
C TYR A 97 -16.57 -38.72 35.32
N LYS A 98 -17.09 -39.94 35.06
CA LYS A 98 -17.48 -40.36 33.70
C LYS A 98 -18.63 -39.53 33.15
N LYS A 99 -19.62 -39.17 33.98
CA LYS A 99 -20.75 -38.31 33.59
C LYS A 99 -20.28 -36.90 33.18
N CYS A 100 -19.37 -36.30 33.95
CA CYS A 100 -18.75 -35.00 33.61
C CYS A 100 -17.78 -35.03 32.44
N LYS A 101 -17.40 -36.22 31.92
CA LYS A 101 -16.34 -36.38 30.92
C LYS A 101 -14.99 -35.76 31.33
N ARG A 102 -14.76 -35.54 32.63
CA ARG A 102 -13.48 -35.06 33.17
C ARG A 102 -12.56 -36.25 33.43
N TYR A 103 -12.03 -36.79 32.33
CA TYR A 103 -11.16 -37.97 32.34
C TYR A 103 -9.79 -37.70 32.97
N ASP A 104 -9.36 -36.44 33.04
CA ASP A 104 -8.17 -35.98 33.75
C ASP A 104 -8.25 -36.23 35.27
N LEU A 105 -9.40 -35.88 35.87
CA LEU A 105 -9.66 -36.12 37.29
C LEU A 105 -9.91 -37.61 37.56
N LEU A 106 -10.57 -38.30 36.62
CA LEU A 106 -10.76 -39.76 36.71
C LEU A 106 -9.43 -40.52 36.68
N ASN A 107 -8.49 -40.09 35.82
CA ASN A 107 -7.14 -40.66 35.73
C ASN A 107 -6.37 -40.45 37.03
N LYS A 108 -6.38 -39.23 37.60
CA LYS A 108 -5.79 -38.95 38.92
C LYS A 108 -6.42 -39.80 40.03
N PHE A 109 -7.74 -39.98 39.98
CA PHE A 109 -8.46 -40.84 40.93
C PHE A 109 -8.02 -42.30 40.85
N PHE A 110 -7.89 -42.87 39.65
CA PHE A 110 -7.42 -44.24 39.48
C PHE A 110 -5.97 -44.43 39.92
N GLN A 111 -5.09 -43.46 39.67
CA GLN A 111 -3.71 -43.47 40.16
C GLN A 111 -3.67 -43.45 41.70
N ALA A 112 -4.44 -42.55 42.34
CA ALA A 112 -4.51 -42.46 43.79
C ALA A 112 -5.11 -43.72 44.44
N SER A 113 -5.97 -44.44 43.71
CA SER A 113 -6.60 -45.69 44.16
C SER A 113 -5.74 -46.94 43.89
N GLY A 114 -4.53 -46.78 43.31
CA GLY A 114 -3.66 -47.90 42.93
C GLY A 114 -4.14 -48.73 41.75
N GLN A 115 -5.20 -48.30 41.05
CA GLN A 115 -5.78 -49.00 39.89
C GLN A 115 -5.09 -48.58 38.59
N TRP A 116 -3.78 -48.86 38.50
CA TRP A 116 -2.92 -48.35 37.43
C TRP A 116 -3.31 -48.80 36.02
N GLN A 117 -3.77 -50.05 35.85
CA GLN A 117 -4.20 -50.56 34.53
C GLN A 117 -5.38 -49.76 33.97
N LYS A 118 -6.41 -49.50 34.80
CA LYS A 118 -7.54 -48.65 34.42
C LYS A 118 -7.13 -47.20 34.19
N ALA A 119 -6.18 -46.68 34.98
CA ALA A 119 -5.65 -45.34 34.78
C ALA A 119 -4.99 -45.19 33.39
N VAL A 120 -4.20 -46.19 32.98
CA VAL A 120 -3.57 -46.22 31.65
C VAL A 120 -4.62 -46.35 30.55
N GLU A 121 -5.59 -47.26 30.66
CA GLU A 121 -6.67 -47.40 29.66
C GLU A 121 -7.45 -46.11 29.45
N VAL A 122 -7.77 -45.40 30.54
CA VAL A 122 -8.46 -44.11 30.47
C VAL A 122 -7.58 -43.03 29.83
N ALA A 123 -6.29 -43.02 30.15
CA ALA A 123 -5.34 -42.09 29.56
C ALA A 123 -5.12 -42.35 28.05
N GLU A 124 -5.08 -43.61 27.61
CA GLU A 124 -4.92 -43.97 26.20
C GLU A 124 -6.16 -43.60 25.37
N GLN A 125 -7.36 -43.84 25.92
CA GLN A 125 -8.61 -43.64 25.20
C GLN A 125 -9.11 -42.19 25.23
N TYR A 126 -9.00 -41.50 26.36
CA TYR A 126 -9.68 -40.22 26.59
C TYR A 126 -8.76 -39.07 27.06
N ASP A 127 -7.67 -39.36 27.78
CA ASP A 127 -6.78 -38.34 28.38
C ASP A 127 -5.33 -38.45 27.88
N ARG A 128 -5.16 -38.19 26.58
CA ARG A 128 -3.85 -38.24 25.90
C ARG A 128 -2.84 -37.22 26.44
N VAL A 129 -3.33 -36.13 27.04
CA VAL A 129 -2.48 -35.05 27.59
C VAL A 129 -1.68 -35.56 28.79
N HIS A 130 -2.30 -36.32 29.68
CA HIS A 130 -1.63 -36.85 30.88
C HIS A 130 -1.08 -38.28 30.70
N LEU A 131 -1.18 -38.88 29.51
CA LEU A 131 -0.75 -40.25 29.26
C LEU A 131 0.72 -40.50 29.64
N ARG A 132 1.63 -39.59 29.26
CA ARG A 132 3.05 -39.70 29.60
C ARG A 132 3.29 -39.59 31.11
N THR A 133 2.57 -38.70 31.78
CA THR A 133 2.64 -38.52 33.24
C THR A 133 2.10 -39.74 33.97
N THR A 134 1.01 -40.34 33.50
CA THR A 134 0.46 -41.59 34.03
C THR A 134 1.45 -42.74 33.87
N TYR A 135 2.09 -42.87 32.71
CA TYR A 135 3.14 -43.88 32.50
C TYR A 135 4.33 -43.70 33.43
N TYR A 136 4.80 -42.47 33.61
CA TYR A 136 5.89 -42.16 34.53
C TYR A 136 5.55 -42.50 35.98
N ASN A 137 4.37 -42.10 36.45
CA ASN A 137 3.92 -42.40 37.80
C ASN A 137 3.75 -43.92 38.02
N TYR A 138 3.24 -44.63 37.01
CA TYR A 138 3.11 -46.08 37.08
C TYR A 138 4.48 -46.78 37.09
N ALA A 139 5.42 -46.33 36.26
CA ALA A 139 6.79 -46.83 36.25
C ALA A 139 7.46 -46.66 37.62
N LYS A 140 7.28 -45.50 38.27
CA LYS A 140 7.81 -45.23 39.62
C LYS A 140 7.16 -46.12 40.69
N HIS A 141 5.88 -46.43 40.55
CA HIS A 141 5.21 -47.38 41.44
C HIS A 141 5.74 -48.82 41.24
N LEU A 142 6.00 -49.22 40.00
CA LEU A 142 6.61 -50.52 39.69
C LEU A 142 8.06 -50.61 40.18
N GLU A 143 8.84 -49.53 40.05
CA GLU A 143 10.18 -49.40 40.64
C GLU A 143 10.12 -49.59 42.16
N ALA A 144 9.20 -48.92 42.85
CA ALA A 144 9.01 -49.08 44.30
C ALA A 144 8.62 -50.52 44.70
N ASN A 145 7.96 -51.26 43.80
CA ASN A 145 7.61 -52.67 43.99
C ASN A 145 8.71 -53.65 43.56
N SER A 146 9.90 -53.16 43.18
CA SER A 146 11.05 -53.95 42.69
C SER A 146 10.86 -54.65 41.32
N ASP A 147 9.78 -54.34 40.59
CA ASP A 147 9.51 -54.88 39.24
C ASP A 147 10.24 -54.06 38.16
N CYS A 148 11.57 -54.15 38.14
CA CYS A 148 12.43 -53.33 37.29
C CYS A 148 12.17 -53.53 35.79
N SER A 149 11.88 -54.74 35.34
CA SER A 149 11.67 -55.04 33.91
C SER A 149 10.42 -54.36 33.34
N LEU A 150 9.32 -54.34 34.10
CA LEU A 150 8.10 -53.63 33.71
C LEU A 150 8.30 -52.13 33.83
N ALA A 151 8.98 -51.66 34.89
CA ALA A 151 9.30 -50.25 35.07
C ALA A 151 10.09 -49.68 33.87
N LEU A 152 11.08 -50.41 33.34
CA LEU A 152 11.79 -50.04 32.10
C LEU A 152 10.83 -49.78 30.94
N SER A 153 9.90 -50.71 30.69
CA SER A 153 8.95 -50.58 29.57
C SER A 153 8.03 -49.36 29.72
N TYR A 154 7.67 -48.99 30.95
CA TYR A 154 6.82 -47.82 31.20
C TYR A 154 7.60 -46.51 31.22
N TYR A 155 8.88 -46.52 31.64
CA TYR A 155 9.78 -45.37 31.48
C TYR A 155 10.11 -45.05 30.02
N GLU A 156 10.18 -46.08 29.17
CA GLU A 156 10.25 -45.92 27.72
C GLU A 156 8.96 -45.29 27.17
N LYS A 157 7.79 -45.78 27.60
CA LYS A 157 6.50 -45.22 27.20
C LYS A 157 6.30 -43.77 27.68
N SER A 158 6.91 -43.36 28.79
CA SER A 158 6.87 -41.97 29.27
C SER A 158 7.95 -41.07 28.67
N ASP A 159 8.87 -41.62 27.85
CA ASP A 159 10.04 -40.92 27.28
C ASP A 159 11.00 -40.36 28.34
N THR A 160 10.94 -40.88 29.57
CA THR A 160 11.81 -40.45 30.70
C THR A 160 12.98 -41.42 30.93
N HIS A 161 13.10 -42.44 30.09
CA HIS A 161 14.14 -43.48 30.19
C HIS A 161 15.56 -42.91 30.16
N ARG A 162 15.78 -41.77 29.50
CA ARG A 162 17.09 -41.11 29.40
C ARG A 162 17.70 -40.71 30.74
N PHE A 163 16.87 -40.42 31.74
CA PHE A 163 17.31 -39.99 33.06
C PHE A 163 17.00 -41.05 34.13
N GLU A 164 15.79 -41.61 34.08
CA GLU A 164 15.31 -42.52 35.13
C GLU A 164 15.93 -43.91 35.05
N VAL A 165 16.22 -44.42 33.85
CA VAL A 165 16.81 -45.76 33.72
C VAL A 165 18.27 -45.81 34.17
N PRO A 166 19.14 -44.86 33.77
CA PRO A 166 20.48 -44.78 34.36
C PRO A 166 20.46 -44.58 35.88
N ARG A 167 19.51 -43.81 36.42
CA ARG A 167 19.33 -43.66 37.88
C ARG A 167 18.97 -44.99 38.53
N MET A 168 17.96 -45.68 38.00
CA MET A 168 17.43 -46.93 38.57
C MET A 168 18.45 -48.07 38.51
N LEU A 169 19.20 -48.18 37.41
CA LEU A 169 20.19 -49.24 37.19
C LEU A 169 21.61 -48.83 37.60
N ALA A 170 21.79 -47.72 38.31
CA ALA A 170 23.13 -47.25 38.72
C ALA A 170 23.89 -48.27 39.58
N GLU A 171 23.17 -49.11 40.32
CA GLU A 171 23.74 -50.18 41.16
C GLU A 171 24.10 -51.45 40.35
N ASP A 172 23.47 -51.65 39.18
CA ASP A 172 23.72 -52.79 38.27
C ASP A 172 24.20 -52.32 36.89
N LEU A 173 25.51 -52.06 36.83
CA LEU A 173 26.19 -51.54 35.64
C LEU A 173 26.13 -52.49 34.44
N GLN A 174 26.07 -53.80 34.66
CA GLN A 174 26.02 -54.79 33.57
C GLN A 174 24.67 -54.73 32.85
N SER A 175 23.58 -54.69 33.61
CA SER A 175 22.23 -54.52 33.05
C SER A 175 22.08 -53.16 32.37
N LEU A 176 22.70 -52.11 32.91
CA LEU A 176 22.70 -50.78 32.31
C LEU A 176 23.45 -50.73 30.97
N GLU A 177 24.62 -51.32 30.88
CA GLU A 177 25.39 -51.39 29.63
C GLU A 177 24.62 -52.16 28.53
N LEU A 178 24.03 -53.31 28.88
CA LEU A 178 23.17 -54.07 27.97
C LEU A 178 21.97 -53.25 27.50
N TYR A 179 21.35 -52.48 28.40
CA TYR A 179 20.24 -51.61 28.07
C TYR A 179 20.64 -50.50 27.09
N ILE A 180 21.75 -49.83 27.35
CA ILE A 180 22.29 -48.75 26.51
C ILE A 180 22.63 -49.27 25.10
N ASN A 181 23.31 -50.43 25.02
CA ASN A 181 23.66 -51.07 23.75
C ASN A 181 22.42 -51.55 22.98
N LYS A 182 21.36 -51.95 23.67
CA LYS A 182 20.08 -52.33 23.06
C LYS A 182 19.31 -51.13 22.51
N MET A 183 19.20 -50.05 23.28
CA MET A 183 18.40 -48.87 22.91
C MET A 183 19.06 -48.00 21.85
N LYS A 184 20.41 -47.97 21.81
CA LYS A 184 21.19 -47.18 20.85
C LYS A 184 20.78 -45.69 20.80
N ASP A 185 20.40 -45.12 21.93
CA ASP A 185 20.04 -43.70 22.05
C ASP A 185 21.30 -42.86 22.30
N LYS A 186 21.47 -41.77 21.56
CA LYS A 186 22.64 -40.89 21.62
C LYS A 186 22.80 -40.24 23.01
N THR A 187 21.70 -39.90 23.67
CA THR A 187 21.76 -39.29 25.00
C THR A 187 22.24 -40.27 26.06
N LEU A 188 21.84 -41.53 25.95
CA LEU A 188 22.27 -42.61 26.84
C LEU A 188 23.75 -42.95 26.59
N TRP A 189 24.18 -43.01 25.33
CA TRP A 189 25.60 -43.16 25.00
C TRP A 189 26.45 -42.01 25.56
N ARG A 190 25.99 -40.76 25.49
CA ARG A 190 26.68 -39.62 26.10
C ARG A 190 26.79 -39.78 27.62
N TRP A 191 25.71 -40.16 28.29
CA TRP A 191 25.72 -40.38 29.74
C TRP A 191 26.68 -41.50 30.14
N TRP A 192 26.66 -42.62 29.40
CA TRP A 192 27.57 -43.74 29.62
C TRP A 192 29.03 -43.36 29.40
N ALA A 193 29.31 -42.60 28.34
CA ALA A 193 30.65 -42.10 28.07
C ALA A 193 31.15 -41.16 29.18
N GLN A 194 30.28 -40.29 29.73
CA GLN A 194 30.61 -39.44 30.89
C GLN A 194 30.90 -40.27 32.15
N TYR A 195 30.15 -41.35 32.35
CA TYR A 195 30.41 -42.29 33.45
C TYR A 195 31.77 -42.98 33.28
N LEU A 196 32.08 -43.52 32.09
CA LEU A 196 33.37 -44.14 31.78
C LEU A 196 34.54 -43.16 31.93
N GLU A 197 34.36 -41.91 31.49
CA GLU A 197 35.34 -40.85 31.69
C GLU A 197 35.61 -40.60 33.19
N SER A 198 34.58 -40.64 34.04
CA SER A 198 34.74 -40.50 35.50
C SER A 198 35.52 -41.66 36.14
N GLN A 199 35.48 -42.85 35.53
CA GLN A 199 36.27 -44.01 35.93
C GLN A 199 37.68 -44.04 35.31
N ALA A 200 38.04 -42.99 34.55
CA ALA A 200 39.28 -42.87 33.78
C ALA A 200 39.45 -43.87 32.62
N GLU A 201 38.37 -44.53 32.17
CA GLU A 201 38.37 -45.40 30.99
C GLU A 201 38.18 -44.59 29.70
N MET A 202 39.23 -43.86 29.31
CA MET A 202 39.17 -42.88 28.22
C MET A 202 38.90 -43.50 26.83
N ASP A 203 39.47 -44.65 26.52
CA ASP A 203 39.33 -45.28 25.19
C ASP A 203 37.91 -45.81 24.96
N ALA A 204 37.30 -46.40 25.99
CA ALA A 204 35.89 -46.82 25.96
C ALA A 204 34.96 -45.60 25.88
N ALA A 205 35.25 -44.54 26.64
CA ALA A 205 34.51 -43.28 26.58
C ALA A 205 34.55 -42.66 25.17
N LEU A 206 35.72 -42.64 24.51
CA LEU A 206 35.86 -42.16 23.12
C LEU A 206 34.97 -42.95 22.16
N HIS A 207 34.93 -44.29 22.26
CA HIS A 207 34.06 -45.12 21.42
C HIS A 207 32.58 -44.73 21.58
N TYR A 208 32.11 -44.57 22.82
CA TYR A 208 30.72 -44.19 23.06
C TYR A 208 30.41 -42.73 22.69
N TYR A 209 31.37 -41.80 22.80
CA TYR A 209 31.22 -40.44 22.32
C TYR A 209 31.18 -40.36 20.78
N GLU A 210 31.92 -41.22 20.07
CA GLU A 210 31.83 -41.37 18.61
C GLU A 210 30.43 -41.86 18.21
N LEU A 211 29.92 -42.90 18.88
CA LEU A 211 28.55 -43.39 18.66
C LEU A 211 27.50 -42.31 18.97
N ALA A 212 27.70 -41.53 20.04
CA ALA A 212 26.82 -40.42 20.41
C ALA A 212 26.94 -39.20 19.48
N GLN A 213 27.96 -39.15 18.62
CA GLN A 213 28.34 -37.99 17.80
C GLN A 213 28.60 -36.73 18.64
N ASP A 214 29.16 -36.91 19.84
CA ASP A 214 29.54 -35.81 20.73
C ASP A 214 30.97 -35.36 20.46
N TYR A 215 31.15 -34.64 19.36
CA TYR A 215 32.46 -34.21 18.87
C TYR A 215 33.19 -33.25 19.83
N PHE A 216 32.45 -32.49 20.66
CA PHE A 216 33.07 -31.63 21.67
C PHE A 216 33.81 -32.45 22.71
N SER A 217 33.15 -33.48 23.26
CA SER A 217 33.75 -34.38 24.25
C SER A 217 34.93 -35.15 23.65
N LEU A 218 34.83 -35.60 22.39
CA LEU A 218 35.94 -36.24 21.67
C LEU A 218 37.17 -35.33 21.54
N VAL A 219 36.97 -34.12 21.03
CA VAL A 219 38.05 -33.13 20.85
C VAL A 219 38.66 -32.75 22.19
N ARG A 220 37.84 -32.59 23.25
CA ARG A 220 38.32 -32.29 24.60
C ARG A 220 39.21 -33.40 25.15
N ILE A 221 38.79 -34.66 25.03
CA ILE A 221 39.58 -35.81 25.52
C ILE A 221 40.86 -35.97 24.69
N HIS A 222 40.80 -35.86 23.37
CA HIS A 222 42.00 -35.91 22.53
C HIS A 222 42.99 -34.77 22.83
N CYS A 223 42.50 -33.55 23.05
CA CYS A 223 43.33 -32.44 23.51
C CYS A 223 43.95 -32.72 24.89
N PHE A 224 43.19 -33.30 25.82
CA PHE A 224 43.70 -33.69 27.15
C PHE A 224 44.79 -34.77 27.08
N GLN A 225 44.65 -35.73 26.16
CA GLN A 225 45.65 -36.76 25.88
C GLN A 225 46.88 -36.22 25.10
N GLY A 226 46.87 -34.96 24.64
CA GLY A 226 47.92 -34.36 23.81
C GLY A 226 47.83 -34.71 22.31
N ASN A 227 46.79 -35.43 21.88
CA ASN A 227 46.55 -35.82 20.49
C ASN A 227 45.84 -34.72 19.69
N ILE A 228 46.46 -33.55 19.62
CA ILE A 228 45.96 -32.35 18.92
C ILE A 228 45.72 -32.58 17.41
N PRO A 229 46.54 -33.31 16.63
CA PRO A 229 46.27 -33.48 15.21
C PRO A 229 44.96 -34.25 14.96
N LYS A 230 44.71 -35.31 15.74
CA LYS A 230 43.46 -36.08 15.66
C LYS A 230 42.25 -35.23 16.08
N ALA A 231 42.42 -34.38 17.10
CA ALA A 231 41.39 -33.42 17.49
C ALA A 231 41.08 -32.40 16.38
N ALA A 232 42.11 -31.94 15.65
CA ALA A 232 41.96 -31.05 14.50
C ALA A 232 41.26 -31.71 13.31
N GLU A 233 41.59 -32.97 13.00
CA GLU A 233 40.89 -33.77 11.98
C GLU A 233 39.39 -33.85 12.31
N ILE A 234 39.05 -34.25 13.54
CA ILE A 234 37.65 -34.36 13.98
C ILE A 234 36.93 -33.01 13.88
N ALA A 235 37.55 -31.91 14.32
CA ALA A 235 36.95 -30.57 14.23
C ALA A 235 36.75 -30.11 12.77
N ASN A 236 37.69 -30.45 11.88
CA ASN A 236 37.66 -30.12 10.46
C ASN A 236 36.67 -30.96 9.65
N GLU A 237 36.47 -32.22 10.01
CA GLU A 237 35.47 -33.08 9.37
C GLU A 237 34.06 -32.72 9.85
N THR A 238 33.89 -32.47 11.15
CA THR A 238 32.55 -32.34 11.76
C THR A 238 32.02 -30.91 11.71
N GLY A 239 32.90 -29.90 11.76
CA GLY A 239 32.47 -28.49 11.79
C GLY A 239 31.73 -28.09 13.07
N ASN A 240 31.85 -28.86 14.15
CA ASN A 240 31.20 -28.51 15.40
C ASN A 240 31.82 -27.23 16.00
N TRP A 241 30.97 -26.24 16.30
CA TRP A 241 31.41 -24.93 16.79
C TRP A 241 32.10 -25.01 18.15
N ALA A 242 31.53 -25.76 19.10
CA ALA A 242 32.09 -25.88 20.45
C ALA A 242 33.44 -26.63 20.44
N ALA A 243 33.54 -27.68 19.63
CA ALA A 243 34.79 -28.44 19.46
C ALA A 243 35.88 -27.56 18.83
N SER A 244 35.55 -26.82 17.76
CA SER A 244 36.47 -25.89 17.10
C SER A 244 36.91 -24.77 18.04
N TYR A 245 36.00 -24.23 18.87
CA TYR A 245 36.32 -23.20 19.85
C TYR A 245 37.30 -23.70 20.92
N HIS A 246 37.06 -24.91 21.46
CA HIS A 246 37.96 -25.51 22.45
C HIS A 246 39.35 -25.74 21.88
N LEU A 247 39.42 -26.25 20.65
CA LEU A 247 40.68 -26.47 19.95
C LEU A 247 41.41 -25.16 19.64
N ALA A 248 40.70 -24.11 19.23
CA ALA A 248 41.27 -22.79 18.98
C ALA A 248 41.96 -22.22 20.23
N ARG A 249 41.33 -22.38 21.41
CA ARG A 249 41.90 -21.95 22.69
C ARG A 249 43.17 -22.72 23.07
N GLN A 250 43.25 -24.00 22.70
CA GLN A 250 44.46 -24.80 22.90
C GLN A 250 45.59 -24.30 21.99
N TYR A 251 45.32 -24.07 20.71
CA TYR A 251 46.32 -23.49 19.79
C TYR A 251 46.76 -22.09 20.22
N GLU A 252 45.85 -21.27 20.74
CA GLU A 252 46.19 -19.97 21.32
C GLU A 252 47.15 -20.11 22.51
N SER A 253 46.91 -21.07 23.41
CA SER A 253 47.83 -21.35 24.53
C SER A 253 49.20 -21.87 24.10
N GLN A 254 49.31 -22.41 22.89
CA GLN A 254 50.55 -22.89 22.27
C GLN A 254 51.21 -21.85 21.37
N GLU A 255 50.68 -20.63 21.31
CA GLU A 255 51.15 -19.54 20.46
C GLU A 255 51.08 -19.82 18.94
N ASP A 256 50.33 -20.85 18.50
CA ASP A 256 50.04 -21.06 17.07
C ASP A 256 48.83 -20.22 16.63
N VAL A 257 49.12 -18.93 16.38
CA VAL A 257 48.12 -17.93 16.04
C VAL A 257 47.35 -18.27 14.76
N ARG A 258 48.02 -18.85 13.75
CA ARG A 258 47.38 -19.12 12.45
C ARG A 258 46.32 -20.21 12.56
N GLN A 259 46.63 -21.29 13.28
CA GLN A 259 45.66 -22.36 13.54
C GLN A 259 44.56 -21.88 14.50
N ALA A 260 44.91 -21.11 15.52
CA ALA A 260 43.92 -20.53 16.43
C ALA A 260 42.88 -19.67 15.67
N VAL A 261 43.33 -18.77 14.79
CA VAL A 261 42.43 -17.95 13.95
C VAL A 261 41.56 -18.82 13.04
N HIS A 262 42.12 -19.85 12.40
CA HIS A 262 41.36 -20.78 11.56
C HIS A 262 40.20 -21.44 12.33
N PHE A 263 40.49 -22.00 13.51
CA PHE A 263 39.48 -22.68 14.32
C PHE A 263 38.50 -21.71 15.00
N TYR A 264 38.91 -20.50 15.38
CA TYR A 264 37.99 -19.47 15.88
C TYR A 264 37.02 -18.99 14.80
N THR A 265 37.50 -18.84 13.56
CA THR A 265 36.65 -18.52 12.40
C THR A 265 35.61 -19.60 12.16
N ARG A 266 36.03 -20.87 12.20
CA ARG A 266 35.15 -22.04 12.05
C ARG A 266 34.13 -22.15 13.19
N ALA A 267 34.52 -21.73 14.40
CA ALA A 267 33.65 -21.66 15.56
C ALA A 267 32.70 -20.46 15.57
N GLN A 268 32.76 -19.57 14.56
CA GLN A 268 32.04 -18.29 14.51
C GLN A 268 32.34 -17.34 15.68
N ALA A 269 33.46 -17.56 16.38
CA ALA A 269 33.93 -16.71 17.47
C ALA A 269 34.83 -15.60 16.93
N PHE A 270 34.26 -14.73 16.09
CA PHE A 270 35.00 -13.72 15.34
C PHE A 270 35.73 -12.71 16.24
N ASN A 271 35.17 -12.35 17.40
CA ASN A 271 35.78 -11.38 18.33
C ASN A 271 37.17 -11.86 18.79
N ASN A 272 37.31 -13.15 19.09
CA ASN A 272 38.60 -13.73 19.50
C ASN A 272 39.58 -13.80 18.31
N ALA A 273 39.08 -14.15 17.12
CA ALA A 273 39.90 -14.17 15.91
C ALA A 273 40.40 -12.76 15.54
N ILE A 274 39.53 -11.75 15.64
CA ILE A 274 39.81 -10.34 15.39
C ILE A 274 40.84 -9.82 16.39
N ARG A 275 40.68 -10.11 17.67
CA ARG A 275 41.67 -9.76 18.71
C ARG A 275 43.05 -10.35 18.40
N LEU A 276 43.11 -11.64 18.10
CA LEU A 276 44.37 -12.32 17.73
C LEU A 276 45.00 -11.71 16.47
N CYS A 277 44.19 -11.35 15.48
CA CYS A 277 44.69 -10.70 14.27
C CYS A 277 45.26 -9.30 14.54
N LYS A 278 44.63 -8.52 15.43
CA LYS A 278 45.12 -7.18 15.83
C LYS A 278 46.44 -7.26 16.58
N GLU A 279 46.55 -8.18 17.54
CA GLU A 279 47.76 -8.38 18.36
C GLU A 279 48.96 -8.82 17.51
N ASN A 280 48.72 -9.61 16.46
CA ASN A 280 49.78 -10.19 15.61
C ASN A 280 49.97 -9.49 14.25
N GLY A 281 49.23 -8.41 13.98
CA GLY A 281 49.34 -7.65 12.72
C GLY A 281 48.91 -8.40 11.46
N LEU A 282 47.94 -9.32 11.57
CA LEU A 282 47.40 -10.09 10.43
C LEU A 282 46.29 -9.30 9.70
N ASP A 283 46.66 -8.18 9.08
CA ASP A 283 45.72 -7.19 8.53
C ASP A 283 44.82 -7.77 7.42
N ASP A 284 45.35 -8.59 6.52
CA ASP A 284 44.52 -9.16 5.43
C ASP A 284 43.46 -10.15 5.93
N GLN A 285 43.77 -10.91 6.99
CA GLN A 285 42.79 -11.82 7.60
C GLN A 285 41.78 -11.06 8.44
N LEU A 286 42.24 -10.02 9.17
CA LEU A 286 41.39 -9.14 9.97
C LEU A 286 40.24 -8.56 9.14
N MET A 287 40.53 -8.10 7.92
CA MET A 287 39.51 -7.54 7.03
C MET A 287 38.41 -8.55 6.70
N ASN A 288 38.81 -9.76 6.28
CA ASN A 288 37.85 -10.81 5.91
C ASN A 288 37.02 -11.26 7.11
N LEU A 289 37.63 -11.35 8.29
CA LEU A 289 36.95 -11.71 9.53
C LEU A 289 35.95 -10.65 9.98
N ALA A 290 36.34 -9.37 9.89
CA ALA A 290 35.47 -8.26 10.23
C ALA A 290 34.23 -8.21 9.32
N LEU A 291 34.38 -8.53 8.03
CA LEU A 291 33.23 -8.60 7.11
C LEU A 291 32.22 -9.72 7.44
N LEU A 292 32.66 -10.77 8.13
CA LEU A 292 31.83 -11.90 8.54
C LEU A 292 31.25 -11.75 9.96
N SER A 293 31.74 -10.77 10.73
CA SER A 293 31.42 -10.59 12.14
C SER A 293 30.23 -9.65 12.36
N SER A 294 29.98 -9.31 13.63
CA SER A 294 28.93 -8.35 14.00
C SER A 294 29.34 -6.91 13.65
N PRO A 295 28.37 -5.96 13.57
CA PRO A 295 28.67 -4.54 13.35
C PRO A 295 29.60 -3.94 14.42
N GLU A 296 29.51 -4.41 15.67
CA GLU A 296 30.38 -3.95 16.77
C GLU A 296 31.84 -4.32 16.52
N ASP A 297 32.07 -5.56 16.07
CA ASP A 297 33.41 -6.05 15.73
C ASP A 297 33.98 -5.35 14.49
N MET A 298 33.13 -5.04 13.50
CA MET A 298 33.52 -4.25 12.32
C MET A 298 34.04 -2.87 12.72
N ILE A 299 33.36 -2.19 13.66
CA ILE A 299 33.78 -0.89 14.18
C ILE A 299 35.12 -1.01 14.91
N GLU A 300 35.29 -2.06 15.71
CA GLU A 300 36.53 -2.28 16.45
C GLU A 300 37.71 -2.54 15.49
N ALA A 301 37.48 -3.30 14.41
CA ALA A 301 38.46 -3.49 13.34
C ALA A 301 38.72 -2.19 12.55
N ALA A 302 37.69 -1.39 12.30
CA ALA A 302 37.83 -0.10 11.63
C ALA A 302 38.68 0.89 12.43
N ARG A 303 38.49 0.96 13.76
CA ARG A 303 39.33 1.79 14.66
C ARG A 303 40.80 1.39 14.61
N TYR A 304 41.08 0.10 14.54
CA TYR A 304 42.46 -0.40 14.42
C TYR A 304 43.12 0.07 13.11
N TYR A 305 42.39 0.05 11.99
CA TYR A 305 42.89 0.60 10.73
C TYR A 305 43.04 2.13 10.78
N GLU A 306 42.15 2.84 11.47
CA GLU A 306 42.25 4.29 11.70
C GLU A 306 43.51 4.65 12.50
N GLU A 307 43.84 3.88 13.54
CA GLU A 307 45.05 4.07 14.35
C GLU A 307 46.34 3.80 13.56
N LYS A 308 46.33 2.80 12.67
CA LYS A 308 47.48 2.48 11.81
C LYS A 308 47.70 3.49 10.68
N GLY A 309 46.65 4.10 10.15
CA GLY A 309 46.71 5.14 9.11
C GLY A 309 47.08 4.66 7.68
N ASP A 310 47.65 3.47 7.51
CA ASP A 310 48.07 2.95 6.19
C ASP A 310 46.91 2.47 5.31
N GLN A 311 45.85 1.91 5.89
CA GLN A 311 44.73 1.26 5.17
C GLN A 311 43.39 1.91 5.45
N MET A 312 43.31 3.23 5.29
CA MET A 312 42.08 3.99 5.56
C MET A 312 40.90 3.60 4.67
N ASP A 313 41.13 3.11 3.43
CA ASP A 313 40.07 2.59 2.56
C ASP A 313 39.30 1.44 3.23
N ARG A 314 40.02 0.56 3.95
CA ARG A 314 39.43 -0.56 4.68
C ARG A 314 38.62 -0.07 5.88
N ALA A 315 39.11 0.95 6.58
CA ALA A 315 38.40 1.56 7.70
C ALA A 315 37.05 2.18 7.25
N VAL A 316 37.06 2.97 6.17
CA VAL A 316 35.84 3.57 5.61
C VAL A 316 34.83 2.49 5.20
N MET A 317 35.28 1.44 4.52
CA MET A 317 34.39 0.35 4.12
C MET A 317 33.80 -0.41 5.32
N LEU A 318 34.58 -0.64 6.37
CA LEU A 318 34.08 -1.30 7.59
C LEU A 318 33.08 -0.42 8.34
N TYR A 319 33.34 0.88 8.48
CA TYR A 319 32.36 1.80 9.07
C TYR A 319 31.07 1.89 8.26
N HIS A 320 31.18 1.91 6.94
CA HIS A 320 30.04 1.88 6.04
C HIS A 320 29.19 0.62 6.25
N LYS A 321 29.82 -0.57 6.19
CA LYS A 321 29.11 -1.85 6.37
C LYS A 321 28.56 -2.05 7.79
N ALA A 322 29.18 -1.44 8.79
CA ALA A 322 28.67 -1.42 10.15
C ALA A 322 27.46 -0.48 10.35
N GLY A 323 27.08 0.30 9.33
CA GLY A 323 25.99 1.29 9.40
C GLY A 323 26.37 2.62 10.07
N HIS A 324 27.66 2.85 10.32
CA HIS A 324 28.17 4.10 10.91
C HIS A 324 28.53 5.12 9.82
N PHE A 325 27.52 5.58 9.09
CA PHE A 325 27.68 6.48 7.94
C PHE A 325 28.37 7.81 8.29
N SER A 326 28.10 8.38 9.47
CA SER A 326 28.71 9.66 9.89
C SER A 326 30.23 9.60 9.90
N LYS A 327 30.79 8.61 10.59
CA LYS A 327 32.24 8.42 10.71
C LYS A 327 32.84 7.92 9.39
N ALA A 328 32.14 7.07 8.64
CA ALA A 328 32.56 6.63 7.31
C ALA A 328 32.72 7.83 6.35
N LEU A 329 31.75 8.75 6.32
CA LEU A 329 31.78 9.95 5.50
C LEU A 329 32.89 10.91 5.95
N GLU A 330 33.04 11.16 7.25
CA GLU A 330 34.12 12.01 7.78
C GLU A 330 35.50 11.51 7.35
N LEU A 331 35.73 10.21 7.47
CA LEU A 331 36.98 9.57 7.05
C LEU A 331 37.14 9.60 5.52
N ALA A 332 36.06 9.33 4.77
CA ALA A 332 36.10 9.36 3.31
C ALA A 332 36.36 10.77 2.74
N PHE A 333 35.81 11.82 3.37
CA PHE A 333 36.13 13.20 3.04
C PHE A 333 37.57 13.57 3.42
N ALA A 334 38.03 13.17 4.61
CA ALA A 334 39.40 13.43 5.06
C ALA A 334 40.46 12.76 4.17
N THR A 335 40.15 11.59 3.64
CA THR A 335 41.05 10.78 2.79
C THR A 335 40.82 10.99 1.29
N GLN A 336 39.83 11.79 0.91
CA GLN A 336 39.44 12.05 -0.48
C GLN A 336 39.11 10.78 -1.28
N GLN A 337 38.47 9.79 -0.64
CA GLN A 337 38.08 8.53 -1.27
C GLN A 337 36.73 8.69 -2.00
N PHE A 338 36.78 9.26 -3.21
CA PHE A 338 35.57 9.56 -4.01
C PHE A 338 34.71 8.34 -4.34
N ALA A 339 35.33 7.18 -4.62
CA ALA A 339 34.59 5.94 -4.92
C ALA A 339 33.81 5.43 -3.70
N ALA A 340 34.36 5.56 -2.49
CA ALA A 340 33.68 5.18 -1.27
C ALA A 340 32.52 6.15 -0.94
N LEU A 341 32.69 7.45 -1.19
CA LEU A 341 31.64 8.45 -1.01
C LEU A 341 30.41 8.20 -1.90
N GLN A 342 30.63 7.77 -3.15
CA GLN A 342 29.53 7.43 -4.06
C GLN A 342 28.71 6.24 -3.53
N LEU A 343 29.39 5.17 -3.10
CA LEU A 343 28.72 3.99 -2.53
C LEU A 343 27.94 4.36 -1.25
N ILE A 344 28.54 5.16 -0.37
CA ILE A 344 27.85 5.63 0.84
C ILE A 344 26.61 6.46 0.45
N ALA A 345 26.72 7.35 -0.55
CA ALA A 345 25.61 8.20 -0.99
C ALA A 345 24.45 7.42 -1.61
N GLU A 346 24.69 6.23 -2.18
CA GLU A 346 23.65 5.34 -2.67
C GLU A 346 22.81 4.73 -1.54
N ASP A 347 23.46 4.37 -0.43
CA ASP A 347 22.84 3.69 0.71
C ASP A 347 22.16 4.64 1.72
N LEU A 348 22.32 5.97 1.56
CA LEU A 348 21.67 6.97 2.41
C LEU A 348 20.18 7.13 2.09
N ASP A 349 19.34 7.06 3.13
CA ASP A 349 17.88 7.15 3.05
C ASP A 349 17.29 8.27 3.94
N GLU A 350 15.95 8.40 3.95
CA GLU A 350 15.22 9.38 4.77
C GLU A 350 15.40 9.23 6.29
N LYS A 351 15.95 8.11 6.76
CA LYS A 351 16.23 7.86 8.18
C LYS A 351 17.59 8.39 8.62
N SER A 352 18.43 8.75 7.65
CA SER A 352 19.77 9.26 7.89
C SER A 352 19.76 10.70 8.40
N ASP A 353 20.80 11.11 9.11
CA ASP A 353 20.89 12.44 9.69
C ASP A 353 20.82 13.54 8.60
N PRO A 354 19.93 14.55 8.72
CA PRO A 354 19.79 15.61 7.72
C PRO A 354 21.08 16.39 7.43
N ALA A 355 21.98 16.49 8.41
CA ALA A 355 23.28 17.12 8.23
C ALA A 355 24.21 16.32 7.31
N LEU A 356 24.20 14.99 7.40
CA LEU A 356 24.99 14.13 6.51
C LEU A 356 24.45 14.18 5.09
N LEU A 357 23.14 14.11 4.94
CA LEU A 357 22.47 14.23 3.64
C LEU A 357 22.83 15.56 2.95
N SER A 358 22.91 16.66 3.69
CA SER A 358 23.33 17.95 3.13
C SER A 358 24.79 17.98 2.68
N ARG A 359 25.70 17.35 3.42
CA ARG A 359 27.12 17.27 3.01
C ARG A 359 27.29 16.39 1.77
N CYS A 360 26.56 15.27 1.70
CA CYS A 360 26.57 14.40 0.53
C CYS A 360 25.91 15.08 -0.68
N SER A 361 24.87 15.89 -0.48
CA SER A 361 24.28 16.66 -1.59
C SER A 361 25.26 17.69 -2.16
N ASP A 362 25.98 18.42 -1.31
CA ASP A 362 26.99 19.39 -1.75
C ASP A 362 28.10 18.70 -2.58
N PHE A 363 28.55 17.54 -2.12
CA PHE A 363 29.49 16.69 -2.86
C PHE A 363 28.93 16.24 -4.22
N CYS A 364 27.69 15.75 -4.27
CA CYS A 364 27.06 15.37 -5.53
C CYS A 364 26.92 16.56 -6.50
N ILE A 365 26.67 17.77 -5.99
CA ILE A 365 26.62 19.01 -6.79
C ILE A 365 27.99 19.32 -7.39
N GLU A 366 29.08 19.24 -6.61
CA GLU A 366 30.45 19.44 -7.10
C GLU A 366 30.81 18.44 -8.22
N HIS A 367 30.35 17.20 -8.09
CA HIS A 367 30.59 16.13 -9.07
C HIS A 367 29.56 16.06 -10.21
N LYS A 368 28.68 17.04 -10.35
CA LYS A 368 27.64 17.12 -11.40
C LYS A 368 26.60 15.99 -11.37
N GLN A 369 26.47 15.27 -10.25
CA GLN A 369 25.43 14.27 -10.03
C GLN A 369 24.17 14.95 -9.46
N PHE A 370 23.52 15.78 -10.27
CA PHE A 370 22.42 16.63 -9.81
C PHE A 370 21.16 15.84 -9.42
N GLU A 371 20.84 14.75 -10.10
CA GLU A 371 19.68 13.88 -9.76
C GLU A 371 19.79 13.33 -8.34
N LYS A 372 20.94 12.74 -8.00
CA LYS A 372 21.18 12.21 -6.66
C LYS A 372 21.24 13.31 -5.62
N ALA A 373 21.82 14.47 -5.95
CA ALA A 373 21.81 15.63 -5.06
C ALA A 373 20.38 16.08 -4.72
N VAL A 374 19.47 16.14 -5.70
CA VAL A 374 18.05 16.45 -5.47
C VAL A 374 17.43 15.40 -4.56
N GLU A 375 17.63 14.10 -4.83
CA GLU A 375 17.08 13.05 -3.97
C GLU A 375 17.55 13.16 -2.51
N LEU A 376 18.84 13.41 -2.29
CA LEU A 376 19.42 13.60 -0.95
C LEU A 376 18.89 14.86 -0.27
N LEU A 377 18.71 15.96 -1.00
CA LEU A 377 18.10 17.20 -0.47
C LEU A 377 16.62 17.00 -0.12
N LEU A 378 15.89 16.21 -0.90
CA LEU A 378 14.50 15.85 -0.60
C LEU A 378 14.41 14.96 0.64
N ALA A 379 15.31 13.98 0.78
CA ALA A 379 15.43 13.16 1.99
C ALA A 379 15.79 14.02 3.22
N ALA A 380 16.65 15.04 3.05
CA ALA A 380 17.00 16.02 4.08
C ALA A 380 15.88 17.02 4.41
N LYS A 381 14.72 16.94 3.72
CA LYS A 381 13.58 17.88 3.81
C LYS A 381 13.92 19.32 3.42
N LYS A 382 14.97 19.52 2.62
CA LYS A 382 15.39 20.82 2.09
C LYS A 382 14.78 21.10 0.72
N TYR A 383 13.45 21.20 0.68
CA TYR A 383 12.69 21.30 -0.57
C TYR A 383 13.01 22.54 -1.41
N HIS A 384 13.29 23.68 -0.77
CA HIS A 384 13.61 24.92 -1.48
C HIS A 384 14.96 24.85 -2.20
N GLU A 385 15.99 24.31 -1.53
CA GLU A 385 17.31 24.13 -2.13
C GLU A 385 17.24 23.11 -3.29
N ALA A 386 16.50 22.01 -3.11
CA ALA A 386 16.27 21.02 -4.17
C ALA A 386 15.59 21.65 -5.40
N LEU A 387 14.57 22.48 -5.19
CA LEU A 387 13.86 23.15 -6.29
C LEU A 387 14.74 24.18 -6.99
N GLN A 388 15.53 24.93 -6.24
CA GLN A 388 16.48 25.88 -6.80
C GLN A 388 17.53 25.17 -7.66
N LEU A 389 18.04 24.02 -7.22
CA LEU A 389 18.95 23.22 -8.03
C LEU A 389 18.30 22.77 -9.34
N CYS A 390 17.05 22.29 -9.28
CA CYS A 390 16.29 21.93 -10.48
C CYS A 390 16.10 23.10 -11.45
N LEU A 391 15.90 24.32 -10.93
CA LEU A 391 15.77 25.54 -11.71
C LEU A 391 17.08 25.97 -12.37
N GLU A 392 18.18 25.95 -11.62
CA GLU A 392 19.50 26.36 -12.10
C GLU A 392 20.03 25.44 -13.20
N GLN A 393 19.83 24.12 -13.05
CA GLN A 393 20.31 23.11 -13.98
C GLN A 393 19.26 22.71 -15.05
N ASN A 394 18.08 23.36 -15.08
CA ASN A 394 16.96 23.04 -15.98
C ASN A 394 16.57 21.54 -16.00
N MET A 395 16.57 20.89 -14.84
CA MET A 395 16.26 19.46 -14.75
C MET A 395 14.78 19.17 -14.95
N THR A 396 14.45 18.12 -15.69
CA THR A 396 13.07 17.64 -15.86
C THR A 396 12.53 17.10 -14.54
N ILE A 397 11.48 17.71 -14.01
CA ILE A 397 10.86 17.27 -12.76
C ILE A 397 9.98 16.06 -13.07
N THR A 398 10.39 14.88 -12.58
CA THR A 398 9.60 13.65 -12.66
C THR A 398 8.42 13.70 -11.71
N GLU A 399 7.39 12.87 -11.95
CA GLU A 399 6.22 12.78 -11.08
C GLU A 399 6.61 12.36 -9.65
N GLU A 400 7.54 11.41 -9.52
CA GLU A 400 8.06 10.95 -8.22
C GLU A 400 8.79 12.06 -7.46
N MET A 401 9.66 12.82 -8.12
CA MET A 401 10.33 13.98 -7.52
C MET A 401 9.30 15.03 -7.07
N ALA A 402 8.29 15.29 -7.89
CA ALA A 402 7.25 16.25 -7.59
C ALA A 402 6.37 15.80 -6.41
N GLU A 403 6.11 14.51 -6.25
CA GLU A 403 5.41 13.94 -5.10
C GLU A 403 6.26 13.96 -3.83
N LYS A 404 7.54 13.61 -3.90
CA LYS A 404 8.49 13.73 -2.76
C LYS A 404 8.66 15.18 -2.29
N MET A 405 8.62 16.14 -3.23
CA MET A 405 8.58 17.59 -2.92
C MET A 405 7.25 18.06 -2.33
N THR A 406 6.18 17.26 -2.43
CA THR A 406 4.85 17.64 -1.95
C THR A 406 4.68 17.26 -0.49
N VAL A 407 4.83 18.25 0.39
CA VAL A 407 4.64 18.05 1.81
C VAL A 407 3.13 17.84 2.14
N PRO A 408 2.76 16.79 2.91
CA PRO A 408 1.38 16.57 3.35
C PRO A 408 0.82 17.74 4.17
N LYS A 409 -0.50 17.95 4.10
CA LYS A 409 -1.19 19.07 4.78
C LYS A 409 -1.04 19.05 6.30
N ASP A 410 -0.77 17.90 6.91
CA ASP A 410 -0.72 17.71 8.36
C ASP A 410 0.70 17.83 8.95
N SER A 411 1.73 18.14 8.14
CA SER A 411 3.08 18.25 8.64
C SER A 411 3.33 19.62 9.33
N LYS A 412 3.94 19.60 10.51
CA LYS A 412 4.37 20.80 11.26
C LYS A 412 5.62 21.49 10.70
N VAL A 413 6.15 21.01 9.57
CA VAL A 413 7.49 21.35 9.05
C VAL A 413 7.49 22.64 8.22
N LEU A 414 6.36 22.97 7.57
CA LEU A 414 6.23 24.17 6.73
C LEU A 414 4.91 24.89 7.03
N SER A 415 4.95 26.22 6.95
CA SER A 415 3.73 27.05 6.96
C SER A 415 2.87 26.72 5.74
N GLU A 416 1.55 26.86 5.86
CA GLU A 416 0.64 26.66 4.72
C GLU A 416 0.92 27.59 3.55
N GLU A 417 1.50 28.76 3.83
CA GLU A 417 1.87 29.78 2.83
C GLU A 417 3.12 29.36 2.05
N SER A 418 4.19 28.96 2.75
CA SER A 418 5.41 28.47 2.10
C SER A 418 5.16 27.18 1.31
N ARG A 419 4.26 26.32 1.80
CA ARG A 419 3.81 25.13 1.06
C ARG A 419 3.08 25.49 -0.23
N ARG A 420 2.23 26.52 -0.21
CA ARG A 420 1.52 27.00 -1.40
C ARG A 420 2.50 27.60 -2.41
N GLU A 421 3.45 28.42 -1.96
CA GLU A 421 4.48 29.01 -2.81
C GLU A 421 5.37 27.95 -3.48
N LEU A 422 5.82 26.96 -2.71
CA LEU A 422 6.61 25.83 -3.23
C LEU A 422 5.84 25.07 -4.32
N LEU A 423 4.57 24.74 -4.07
CA LEU A 423 3.73 24.05 -5.07
C LEU A 423 3.50 24.89 -6.34
N GLU A 424 3.34 26.21 -6.20
CA GLU A 424 3.23 27.10 -7.35
C GLU A 424 4.55 27.16 -8.14
N GLN A 425 5.69 27.17 -7.47
CA GLN A 425 7.00 27.14 -8.11
C GLN A 425 7.24 25.83 -8.87
N ILE A 426 6.95 24.68 -8.24
CA ILE A 426 7.01 23.36 -8.92
C ILE A 426 6.12 23.38 -10.16
N ALA A 427 4.88 23.85 -10.02
CA ALA A 427 3.94 23.88 -11.13
C ALA A 427 4.40 24.82 -12.27
N ASN A 428 5.01 25.97 -11.95
CA ASN A 428 5.61 26.87 -12.94
C ASN A 428 6.76 26.18 -13.70
N CYS A 429 7.59 25.39 -13.01
CA CYS A 429 8.66 24.61 -13.63
C CYS A 429 8.07 23.57 -14.58
N CYS A 430 7.05 22.82 -14.16
CA CYS A 430 6.38 21.84 -15.00
C CYS A 430 5.75 22.46 -16.26
N ILE A 431 5.18 23.68 -16.17
CA ILE A 431 4.71 24.41 -17.36
C ILE A 431 5.86 24.70 -18.33
N ARG A 432 7.02 25.17 -17.83
CA ARG A 432 8.18 25.47 -18.68
C ARG A 432 8.71 24.22 -19.38
N GLN A 433 8.58 23.06 -18.73
CA GLN A 433 8.99 21.76 -19.26
C GLN A 433 7.93 21.12 -20.18
N GLY A 434 6.77 21.74 -20.38
CA GLY A 434 5.69 21.19 -21.18
C GLY A 434 4.85 20.10 -20.50
N ASN A 435 5.13 19.76 -19.23
CA ASN A 435 4.32 18.80 -18.47
C ASN A 435 3.10 19.48 -17.82
N TYR A 436 2.09 19.74 -18.66
CA TYR A 436 0.90 20.47 -18.26
C TYR A 436 0.00 19.73 -17.26
N HIS A 437 -0.10 18.40 -17.36
CA HIS A 437 -0.94 17.61 -16.45
C HIS A 437 -0.42 17.62 -15.01
N LEU A 438 0.90 17.43 -14.84
CA LEU A 438 1.52 17.50 -13.52
C LEU A 438 1.41 18.92 -12.96
N ALA A 439 1.63 19.95 -13.78
CA ALA A 439 1.42 21.34 -13.39
C ALA A 439 0.00 21.59 -12.87
N THR A 440 -1.03 21.09 -13.57
CA THR A 440 -2.42 21.18 -13.11
C THR A 440 -2.64 20.50 -11.76
N LYS A 441 -2.13 19.26 -11.57
CA LYS A 441 -2.22 18.58 -10.27
C LYS A 441 -1.60 19.42 -9.15
N LYS A 442 -0.41 20.00 -9.36
CA LYS A 442 0.26 20.81 -8.35
C LYS A 442 -0.45 22.16 -8.09
N TYR A 443 -0.93 22.86 -9.12
CA TYR A 443 -1.72 24.09 -8.91
C TYR A 443 -3.05 23.83 -8.19
N THR A 444 -3.71 22.70 -8.45
CA THR A 444 -4.95 22.35 -7.73
C THR A 444 -4.67 22.03 -6.26
N GLN A 445 -3.56 21.35 -5.95
CA GLN A 445 -3.09 21.13 -4.58
C GLN A 445 -2.69 22.43 -3.86
N ALA A 446 -2.16 23.42 -4.59
CA ALA A 446 -1.89 24.77 -4.09
C ALA A 446 -3.17 25.61 -3.86
N GLY A 447 -4.31 25.18 -4.38
CA GLY A 447 -5.58 25.93 -4.33
C GLY A 447 -5.76 26.94 -5.47
N ASN A 448 -4.80 27.07 -6.38
CA ASN A 448 -4.83 28.02 -7.48
C ASN A 448 -5.51 27.42 -8.73
N LYS A 449 -6.84 27.37 -8.70
CA LYS A 449 -7.66 26.76 -9.77
C LYS A 449 -7.56 27.49 -11.12
N LEU A 450 -7.28 28.80 -11.11
CA LEU A 450 -7.17 29.59 -12.35
C LEU A 450 -5.88 29.25 -13.11
N LYS A 451 -4.74 29.20 -12.43
CA LYS A 451 -3.47 28.76 -13.06
C LYS A 451 -3.55 27.29 -13.50
N ALA A 452 -4.20 26.44 -12.71
CA ALA A 452 -4.46 25.05 -13.07
C ALA A 452 -5.25 24.91 -14.39
N MET A 453 -6.31 25.73 -14.55
CA MET A 453 -7.10 25.77 -15.77
C MET A 453 -6.26 26.23 -16.96
N ARG A 454 -5.44 27.28 -16.81
CA ARG A 454 -4.55 27.75 -17.89
C ARG A 454 -3.55 26.68 -18.32
N ALA A 455 -3.02 25.91 -17.37
CA ALA A 455 -2.15 24.77 -17.68
C ALA A 455 -2.91 23.69 -18.47
N LEU A 456 -4.13 23.33 -18.06
CA LEU A 456 -4.96 22.37 -18.79
C LEU A 456 -5.29 22.83 -20.22
N LEU A 457 -5.64 24.10 -20.40
CA LEU A 457 -5.94 24.65 -21.72
C LEU A 457 -4.75 24.53 -22.67
N LYS A 458 -3.52 24.68 -22.17
CA LYS A 458 -2.29 24.45 -22.96
C LYS A 458 -2.05 22.98 -23.30
N SER A 459 -2.58 22.05 -22.52
CA SER A 459 -2.45 20.60 -22.78
C SER A 459 -3.33 20.10 -23.92
N GLY A 460 -4.39 20.82 -24.25
CA GLY A 460 -5.35 20.44 -25.29
C GLY A 460 -6.37 19.36 -24.90
N ASP A 461 -6.23 18.73 -23.73
CA ASP A 461 -7.07 17.61 -23.28
C ASP A 461 -8.51 18.03 -22.92
N THR A 462 -9.42 17.85 -23.88
CA THR A 462 -10.82 18.29 -23.81
C THR A 462 -11.60 17.63 -22.67
N GLU A 463 -11.41 16.33 -22.44
CA GLU A 463 -12.11 15.59 -21.40
C GLU A 463 -11.74 16.09 -20.00
N LYS A 464 -10.43 16.26 -19.74
CA LYS A 464 -9.96 16.79 -18.44
C LYS A 464 -10.37 18.24 -18.24
N ILE A 465 -10.40 19.05 -19.29
CA ILE A 465 -10.88 20.44 -19.24
C ILE A 465 -12.35 20.49 -18.83
N VAL A 466 -13.22 19.68 -19.49
CA VAL A 466 -14.66 19.60 -19.19
C VAL A 466 -14.88 19.12 -17.75
N PHE A 467 -14.18 18.07 -17.33
CA PHE A 467 -14.24 17.54 -15.98
C PHE A 467 -13.82 18.58 -14.93
N PHE A 468 -12.67 19.23 -15.13
CA PHE A 468 -12.13 20.21 -14.19
C PHE A 468 -13.03 21.45 -14.05
N ALA A 469 -13.62 21.92 -15.16
CA ALA A 469 -14.60 22.98 -15.14
C ALA A 469 -15.86 22.59 -14.34
N GLY A 470 -16.36 21.36 -14.56
CA GLY A 470 -17.48 20.80 -13.81
C GLY A 470 -17.27 20.79 -12.29
N VAL A 471 -16.10 20.35 -11.84
CA VAL A 471 -15.74 20.22 -10.42
C VAL A 471 -15.42 21.57 -9.76
N SER A 472 -14.79 22.50 -10.49
CA SER A 472 -14.24 23.72 -9.89
C SER A 472 -15.29 24.75 -9.45
N ARG A 473 -16.49 24.76 -10.07
CA ARG A 473 -17.63 25.63 -9.76
C ARG A 473 -17.31 27.14 -9.71
N GLN A 474 -16.31 27.60 -10.47
CA GLN A 474 -15.94 29.01 -10.57
C GLN A 474 -16.39 29.61 -11.90
N LYS A 475 -16.93 30.83 -11.84
CA LYS A 475 -17.47 31.56 -13.01
C LYS A 475 -16.45 31.67 -14.14
N GLU A 476 -15.23 32.09 -13.80
CA GLU A 476 -14.16 32.35 -14.76
C GLU A 476 -13.68 31.05 -15.45
N ILE A 477 -13.61 29.94 -14.71
CA ILE A 477 -13.19 28.65 -15.26
C ILE A 477 -14.21 28.14 -16.28
N TYR A 478 -15.51 28.32 -16.02
CA TYR A 478 -16.54 27.97 -17.01
C TYR A 478 -16.40 28.78 -18.29
N ILE A 479 -16.11 30.08 -18.19
CA ILE A 479 -15.92 30.94 -19.36
C ILE A 479 -14.67 30.53 -20.14
N MET A 480 -13.57 30.26 -19.44
CA MET A 480 -12.31 29.80 -20.05
C MET A 480 -12.47 28.45 -20.76
N ALA A 481 -13.18 27.50 -20.15
CA ALA A 481 -13.49 26.21 -20.76
C ALA A 481 -14.34 26.38 -22.02
N ALA A 482 -15.39 27.20 -21.93
CA ALA A 482 -16.31 27.42 -23.04
C ALA A 482 -15.63 28.12 -24.23
N ASN A 483 -14.78 29.13 -23.98
CA ASN A 483 -14.02 29.80 -25.05
C ASN A 483 -13.05 28.83 -25.76
N TYR A 484 -12.44 27.89 -25.03
CA TYR A 484 -11.59 26.86 -25.64
C TYR A 484 -12.41 25.86 -26.46
N LEU A 485 -13.56 25.43 -25.96
CA LEU A 485 -14.44 24.53 -26.71
C LEU A 485 -15.01 25.18 -27.98
N GLN A 486 -15.16 26.51 -28.01
CA GLN A 486 -15.57 27.24 -29.22
C GLN A 486 -14.56 27.15 -30.36
N SER A 487 -13.26 26.99 -30.08
CA SER A 487 -12.26 26.83 -31.13
C SER A 487 -12.21 25.41 -31.71
N LEU A 488 -13.02 24.47 -31.21
CA LEU A 488 -13.10 23.09 -31.70
C LEU A 488 -14.30 22.90 -32.63
N ASP A 489 -14.29 21.80 -33.39
CA ASP A 489 -15.36 21.41 -34.32
C ASP A 489 -16.64 20.94 -33.58
N TRP A 490 -17.42 21.87 -33.05
CA TRP A 490 -18.66 21.61 -32.29
C TRP A 490 -19.78 20.93 -33.10
N ARG A 491 -19.68 20.84 -34.43
CA ARG A 491 -20.68 20.18 -35.30
C ARG A 491 -20.45 18.67 -35.43
N LYS A 492 -19.19 18.20 -35.40
CA LYS A 492 -18.85 16.76 -35.42
C LYS A 492 -19.23 16.10 -34.10
N GLU A 493 -19.09 16.85 -32.99
CA GLU A 493 -19.39 16.38 -31.65
C GLU A 493 -20.48 17.24 -30.98
N PRO A 494 -21.76 16.80 -31.00
CA PRO A 494 -22.85 17.55 -30.39
C PRO A 494 -22.71 17.70 -28.86
N GLU A 495 -21.88 16.87 -28.21
CA GLU A 495 -21.56 16.97 -26.79
C GLU A 495 -20.73 18.23 -26.47
N ILE A 496 -19.83 18.66 -27.37
CA ILE A 496 -19.07 19.91 -27.22
C ILE A 496 -20.03 21.10 -27.19
N MET A 497 -21.00 21.14 -28.11
CA MET A 497 -22.02 22.19 -28.16
C MET A 497 -22.85 22.25 -26.87
N LYS A 498 -23.30 21.09 -26.35
CA LYS A 498 -24.00 21.02 -25.05
C LYS A 498 -23.14 21.52 -23.90
N ASN A 499 -21.85 21.18 -23.88
CA ASN A 499 -20.91 21.61 -22.86
C ASN A 499 -20.66 23.12 -22.90
N ILE A 500 -20.52 23.72 -24.08
CA ILE A 500 -20.41 25.18 -24.27
C ILE A 500 -21.63 25.89 -23.68
N ILE A 501 -22.84 25.46 -24.06
CA ILE A 501 -24.10 26.05 -23.57
C ILE A 501 -24.20 25.90 -22.05
N SER A 502 -23.88 24.72 -21.52
CA SER A 502 -23.88 24.42 -20.08
C SER A 502 -22.90 25.32 -19.32
N PHE A 503 -21.69 25.49 -19.83
CA PHE A 503 -20.65 26.28 -19.19
C PHE A 503 -20.93 27.78 -19.24
N TYR A 504 -21.34 28.37 -20.37
CA TYR A 504 -21.70 29.79 -20.38
C TYR A 504 -22.92 30.10 -19.52
N THR A 505 -23.90 29.20 -19.48
CA THR A 505 -25.09 29.34 -18.62
C THR A 505 -24.69 29.30 -17.14
N LYS A 506 -23.88 28.30 -16.73
CA LYS A 506 -23.35 28.20 -15.35
C LYS A 506 -22.43 29.36 -14.99
N GLY A 507 -21.64 29.83 -15.96
CA GLY A 507 -20.78 31.00 -15.87
C GLY A 507 -21.52 32.33 -15.91
N ARG A 508 -22.86 32.37 -16.03
CA ARG A 508 -23.67 33.59 -16.15
C ARG A 508 -23.13 34.58 -17.19
N ALA A 509 -22.57 34.06 -18.28
CA ALA A 509 -22.00 34.84 -19.37
C ALA A 509 -22.91 34.70 -20.61
N LEU A 510 -24.14 35.21 -20.47
CA LEU A 510 -25.17 35.11 -21.49
C LEU A 510 -24.85 35.93 -22.76
N ASP A 511 -24.05 36.99 -22.62
CA ASP A 511 -23.57 37.79 -23.75
C ASP A 511 -22.67 36.97 -24.70
N LEU A 512 -21.73 36.21 -24.12
CA LEU A 512 -20.83 35.33 -24.89
C LEU A 512 -21.59 34.13 -25.48
N LEU A 513 -22.59 33.62 -24.76
CA LEU A 513 -23.46 32.56 -25.27
C LEU A 513 -24.29 33.02 -26.47
N ALA A 514 -24.79 34.26 -26.45
CA ALA A 514 -25.51 34.77 -27.59
C ALA A 514 -24.59 35.07 -28.78
N GLY A 515 -23.36 35.54 -28.53
CA GLY A 515 -22.33 35.62 -29.57
C GLY A 515 -22.02 34.25 -30.18
N PHE A 516 -22.01 33.18 -29.37
CA PHE A 516 -21.87 31.80 -29.86
C PHE A 516 -23.04 31.40 -30.77
N TYR A 517 -24.28 31.67 -30.36
CA TYR A 517 -25.44 31.35 -31.20
C TYR A 517 -25.50 32.17 -32.50
N ASP A 518 -25.06 33.43 -32.48
CA ASP A 518 -24.92 34.26 -33.69
C ASP A 518 -23.84 33.68 -34.62
N ALA A 519 -22.69 33.25 -34.09
CA ALA A 519 -21.67 32.54 -34.85
C ALA A 519 -22.19 31.20 -35.42
N CYS A 520 -22.94 30.41 -34.64
CA CYS A 520 -23.58 29.19 -35.14
C CYS A 520 -24.58 29.49 -36.28
N ALA A 521 -25.37 30.55 -36.16
CA ALA A 521 -26.29 30.96 -37.21
C ALA A 521 -25.54 31.38 -38.48
N GLN A 522 -24.43 32.11 -38.33
CA GLN A 522 -23.59 32.51 -39.43
C GLN A 522 -22.99 31.30 -40.14
N VAL A 523 -22.44 30.31 -39.43
CA VAL A 523 -21.91 29.07 -40.04
C VAL A 523 -23.01 28.26 -40.75
N GLU A 524 -24.23 28.18 -40.20
CA GLU A 524 -25.33 27.46 -40.86
C GLU A 524 -25.81 28.14 -42.15
N ILE A 525 -25.76 29.47 -42.20
CA ILE A 525 -26.00 30.25 -43.43
C ILE A 525 -24.81 30.07 -44.38
N ASP A 526 -23.60 30.12 -43.82
CA ASP A 526 -22.39 30.26 -44.60
C ASP A 526 -21.85 28.96 -45.22
N GLU A 527 -22.09 27.82 -44.60
CA GLU A 527 -21.54 26.55 -45.11
C GLU A 527 -22.64 25.62 -45.60
N TYR A 528 -23.88 25.79 -45.14
CA TYR A 528 -24.95 24.80 -45.34
C TYR A 528 -26.25 25.38 -45.91
N GLN A 529 -26.33 26.70 -46.13
CA GLN A 529 -27.51 27.39 -46.65
C GLN A 529 -28.83 27.03 -45.91
N ASN A 530 -28.72 26.67 -44.62
CA ASN A 530 -29.83 26.18 -43.82
C ASN A 530 -30.43 27.29 -42.95
N TYR A 531 -31.22 28.13 -43.59
CA TYR A 531 -31.84 29.30 -42.97
C TYR A 531 -32.82 28.97 -41.85
N ASP A 532 -33.50 27.81 -41.89
CA ASP A 532 -34.42 27.37 -40.83
C ASP A 532 -33.67 27.11 -39.51
N LYS A 533 -32.51 26.43 -39.56
CA LYS A 533 -31.67 26.21 -38.38
C LYS A 533 -31.01 27.49 -37.90
N ALA A 534 -30.56 28.34 -38.82
CA ALA A 534 -29.99 29.65 -38.50
C ALA A 534 -31.01 30.55 -37.78
N HIS A 535 -32.26 30.60 -38.24
CA HIS A 535 -33.34 31.32 -37.55
C HIS A 535 -33.59 30.76 -36.15
N GLY A 536 -33.56 29.43 -35.98
CA GLY A 536 -33.64 28.78 -34.67
C GLY A 536 -32.52 29.23 -33.73
N ALA A 537 -31.27 29.23 -34.19
CA ALA A 537 -30.12 29.69 -33.42
C ALA A 537 -30.20 31.18 -33.06
N LEU A 538 -30.59 32.06 -34.00
CA LEU A 538 -30.79 33.49 -33.75
C LEU A 538 -31.90 33.74 -32.72
N THR A 539 -32.96 32.93 -32.74
CA THR A 539 -34.04 33.01 -31.74
C THR A 539 -33.52 32.70 -30.33
N GLU A 540 -32.65 31.69 -30.19
CA GLU A 540 -32.01 31.38 -28.91
C GLU A 540 -30.97 32.44 -28.50
N ALA A 541 -30.23 33.01 -29.46
CA ALA A 541 -29.34 34.16 -29.23
C ALA A 541 -30.10 35.35 -28.62
N TYR A 542 -31.24 35.70 -29.23
CA TYR A 542 -32.11 36.79 -28.77
C TYR A 542 -32.64 36.52 -27.35
N LYS A 543 -33.12 35.30 -27.07
CA LYS A 543 -33.56 34.91 -25.72
C LYS A 543 -32.45 35.02 -24.68
N CYS A 544 -31.22 34.65 -25.04
CA CYS A 544 -30.07 34.71 -24.15
C CYS A 544 -29.68 36.16 -23.84
N LEU A 545 -29.60 37.03 -24.85
CA LEU A 545 -29.31 38.46 -24.66
C LEU A 545 -30.41 39.20 -23.93
N ALA A 546 -31.68 38.91 -24.18
CA ALA A 546 -32.78 39.53 -23.47
C ALA A 546 -32.76 39.21 -21.96
N LYS A 547 -32.19 38.06 -21.57
CA LYS A 547 -32.01 37.63 -20.18
C LYS A 547 -30.68 38.07 -19.58
N ALA A 548 -29.74 38.57 -20.38
CA ALA A 548 -28.44 38.99 -19.92
C ALA A 548 -28.54 40.27 -19.08
N LYS A 549 -27.74 40.36 -18.02
CA LYS A 549 -27.57 41.60 -17.24
C LYS A 549 -26.37 42.34 -17.82
N ALA A 550 -26.60 43.24 -18.78
CA ALA A 550 -25.52 44.03 -19.38
C ALA A 550 -25.03 45.12 -18.42
N LYS A 551 -23.76 45.51 -18.58
CA LYS A 551 -23.15 46.67 -17.89
C LYS A 551 -23.60 48.02 -18.50
N SER A 552 -24.04 48.01 -19.76
CA SER A 552 -24.57 49.16 -20.51
C SER A 552 -25.92 48.78 -21.17
N PRO A 553 -27.04 49.39 -20.77
CA PRO A 553 -28.35 49.06 -21.33
C PRO A 553 -28.48 49.48 -22.82
N LEU A 554 -27.80 50.56 -23.23
CA LEU A 554 -27.84 51.07 -24.61
C LEU A 554 -27.22 50.10 -25.64
N ASP A 555 -26.08 49.47 -25.30
CA ASP A 555 -25.41 48.50 -26.18
C ASP A 555 -26.20 47.19 -26.27
N GLN A 556 -26.98 46.88 -25.23
CA GLN A 556 -27.85 45.70 -25.22
C GLN A 556 -29.07 45.92 -26.12
N GLU A 557 -29.70 47.10 -26.06
CA GLU A 557 -30.83 47.45 -26.92
C GLU A 557 -30.43 47.49 -28.40
N THR A 558 -29.27 48.07 -28.73
CA THR A 558 -28.78 48.09 -30.12
C THR A 558 -28.49 46.68 -30.65
N LYS A 559 -27.83 45.81 -29.87
CA LYS A 559 -27.59 44.41 -30.25
C LYS A 559 -28.87 43.59 -30.37
N LEU A 560 -29.86 43.84 -29.50
CA LEU A 560 -31.17 43.20 -29.58
C LEU A 560 -31.93 43.65 -30.83
N ALA A 561 -31.90 44.95 -31.16
CA ALA A 561 -32.49 45.48 -32.38
C ALA A 561 -31.83 44.90 -33.63
N GLN A 562 -30.50 44.78 -33.63
CA GLN A 562 -29.74 44.13 -34.71
C GLN A 562 -30.17 42.66 -34.87
N LEU A 563 -30.16 41.86 -33.80
CA LEU A 563 -30.59 40.46 -33.88
C LEU A 563 -32.05 40.31 -34.30
N GLN A 564 -32.94 41.19 -33.84
CA GLN A 564 -34.33 41.19 -34.24
C GLN A 564 -34.49 41.50 -35.73
N SER A 565 -33.76 42.50 -36.24
CA SER A 565 -33.73 42.80 -37.68
C SER A 565 -33.21 41.59 -38.48
N LYS A 566 -32.10 40.96 -38.04
CA LYS A 566 -31.55 39.75 -38.66
C LYS A 566 -32.58 38.62 -38.72
N MET A 567 -33.25 38.35 -37.61
CA MET A 567 -34.30 37.33 -37.53
C MET A 567 -35.47 37.62 -38.48
N THR A 568 -35.92 38.88 -38.58
CA THR A 568 -37.01 39.26 -39.48
C THR A 568 -36.63 39.06 -40.95
N LEU A 569 -35.42 39.42 -41.33
CA LEU A 569 -34.90 39.20 -42.70
C LEU A 569 -34.84 37.71 -43.03
N VAL A 570 -34.21 36.90 -42.17
CA VAL A 570 -34.11 35.45 -42.38
C VAL A 570 -35.50 34.81 -42.44
N LYS A 571 -36.44 35.24 -41.59
CA LYS A 571 -37.82 34.74 -41.59
C LYS A 571 -38.56 35.11 -42.88
N ARG A 572 -38.39 36.32 -43.41
CA ARG A 572 -38.94 36.74 -44.70
C ARG A 572 -38.38 35.88 -45.84
N PHE A 573 -37.09 35.60 -45.84
CA PHE A 573 -36.47 34.73 -46.85
C PHE A 573 -36.97 33.28 -46.77
N ILE A 574 -37.11 32.71 -45.57
CA ILE A 574 -37.71 31.38 -45.37
C ILE A 574 -39.17 31.38 -45.88
N GLN A 575 -39.94 32.43 -45.56
CA GLN A 575 -41.32 32.55 -46.01
C GLN A 575 -41.40 32.64 -47.53
N ALA A 576 -40.52 33.41 -48.18
CA ALA A 576 -40.43 33.50 -49.64
C ALA A 576 -40.06 32.13 -50.27
N ARG A 577 -39.16 31.35 -49.66
CA ARG A 577 -38.85 29.99 -50.11
C ARG A 577 -40.03 29.03 -49.99
N ARG A 578 -40.84 29.15 -48.94
CA ARG A 578 -42.02 28.28 -48.70
C ARG A 578 -43.24 28.68 -49.52
N SER A 579 -43.50 29.98 -49.69
CA SER A 579 -44.67 30.47 -50.43
C SER A 579 -44.60 30.16 -51.93
N TYR A 580 -43.44 29.75 -52.46
CA TYR A 580 -43.29 29.34 -53.86
C TYR A 580 -44.25 28.20 -54.27
N THR A 581 -44.52 27.25 -53.37
CA THR A 581 -45.43 26.12 -53.69
C THR A 581 -46.89 26.56 -53.80
N GLU A 582 -47.23 27.73 -53.25
CA GLU A 582 -48.60 28.26 -53.20
C GLU A 582 -48.79 29.41 -54.22
N ASP A 583 -47.86 30.36 -54.28
CA ASP A 583 -47.88 31.54 -55.17
C ASP A 583 -46.47 31.93 -55.67
N PRO A 584 -46.06 31.48 -56.88
CA PRO A 584 -44.73 31.76 -57.44
C PRO A 584 -44.41 33.24 -57.68
N LYS A 585 -45.41 34.04 -58.09
CA LYS A 585 -45.22 35.47 -58.40
C LYS A 585 -44.98 36.31 -57.15
N GLU A 586 -45.65 35.98 -56.06
CA GLU A 586 -45.47 36.68 -54.78
C GLU A 586 -44.15 36.28 -54.13
N SER A 587 -43.73 35.02 -54.24
CA SER A 587 -42.39 34.56 -53.80
C SER A 587 -41.26 35.35 -54.47
N ILE A 588 -41.33 35.53 -55.79
CA ILE A 588 -40.35 36.32 -56.57
C ILE A 588 -40.36 37.79 -56.13
N ARG A 589 -41.55 38.40 -56.00
CA ARG A 589 -41.69 39.79 -55.56
C ARG A 589 -41.11 40.02 -54.16
N GLN A 590 -41.30 39.06 -53.24
CA GLN A 590 -40.74 39.14 -51.89
C GLN A 590 -39.20 39.00 -51.91
N CYS A 591 -38.63 38.19 -52.81
CA CYS A 591 -37.18 38.12 -53.00
C CYS A 591 -36.60 39.40 -53.65
N GLU A 592 -37.30 40.02 -54.59
CA GLU A 592 -36.92 41.31 -55.20
C GLU A 592 -36.97 42.44 -54.17
N LEU A 593 -38.04 42.51 -53.36
CA LEU A 593 -38.15 43.44 -52.23
C LEU A 593 -37.05 43.21 -51.20
N LEU A 594 -36.66 41.95 -50.97
CA LEU A 594 -35.53 41.65 -50.11
C LEU A 594 -34.26 42.22 -50.69
N LEU A 595 -33.97 42.10 -52.00
CA LEU A 595 -32.75 42.63 -52.65
C LEU A 595 -32.61 44.17 -52.65
N GLU A 596 -33.69 44.91 -52.39
CA GLU A 596 -33.70 46.36 -52.27
C GLU A 596 -33.34 46.87 -50.87
N GLU A 597 -33.30 45.99 -49.85
CA GLU A 597 -32.95 46.36 -48.47
C GLU A 597 -31.43 46.57 -48.29
N THR A 598 -31.06 47.59 -47.49
CA THR A 598 -29.68 48.11 -47.43
C THR A 598 -28.72 47.32 -46.53
N ASP A 599 -29.23 46.46 -45.64
CA ASP A 599 -28.44 45.74 -44.62
C ASP A 599 -28.29 44.22 -44.88
N LEU A 600 -28.70 43.73 -46.06
CA LEU A 600 -28.79 42.29 -46.38
C LEU A 600 -27.46 41.55 -46.28
N ASP A 601 -26.36 42.15 -46.75
CA ASP A 601 -25.04 41.51 -46.89
C ASP A 601 -24.53 40.92 -45.56
N SER A 602 -24.97 41.49 -44.43
CA SER A 602 -24.55 41.09 -43.09
C SER A 602 -25.35 39.92 -42.50
N THR A 603 -26.43 39.49 -43.17
CA THR A 603 -27.45 38.61 -42.59
C THR A 603 -27.86 37.47 -43.51
N ILE A 604 -28.00 37.74 -44.81
CA ILE A 604 -28.37 36.74 -45.82
C ILE A 604 -27.40 36.91 -46.97
N ARG A 605 -26.91 35.79 -47.49
CA ARG A 605 -26.05 35.84 -48.66
C ARG A 605 -26.84 36.30 -49.86
N ILE A 606 -26.49 37.46 -50.39
CA ILE A 606 -27.07 38.01 -51.61
C ILE A 606 -26.99 36.99 -52.76
N GLY A 607 -25.91 36.20 -52.81
CA GLY A 607 -25.74 35.11 -53.76
C GLY A 607 -26.80 34.00 -53.65
N ASP A 608 -27.26 33.65 -52.44
CA ASP A 608 -28.29 32.62 -52.26
C ASP A 608 -29.68 33.12 -52.72
N ILE A 609 -29.95 34.42 -52.62
CA ILE A 609 -31.21 35.03 -53.11
C ILE A 609 -31.21 35.08 -54.64
N TYR A 610 -30.11 35.53 -55.26
CA TYR A 610 -29.97 35.50 -56.71
C TYR A 610 -29.97 34.07 -57.25
N GLY A 611 -29.30 33.14 -56.57
CA GLY A 611 -29.31 31.73 -56.97
C GLY A 611 -30.71 31.13 -56.93
N PHE A 612 -31.48 31.43 -55.88
CA PHE A 612 -32.88 31.04 -55.81
C PHE A 612 -33.72 31.65 -56.95
N LEU A 613 -33.56 32.96 -57.24
CA LEU A 613 -34.29 33.61 -58.33
C LEU A 613 -33.96 33.00 -59.70
N VAL A 614 -32.67 32.76 -59.98
CA VAL A 614 -32.20 32.16 -61.24
C VAL A 614 -32.78 30.75 -61.41
N GLU A 615 -32.72 29.91 -60.38
CA GLU A 615 -33.33 28.57 -60.40
C GLU A 615 -34.84 28.62 -60.69
N ARG A 616 -35.56 29.61 -60.14
CA ARG A 616 -37.01 29.74 -60.35
C ARG A 616 -37.37 30.27 -61.74
N TYR A 617 -36.65 31.26 -62.27
CA TYR A 617 -36.90 31.75 -63.63
C TYR A 617 -36.56 30.70 -64.70
N VAL A 618 -35.56 29.84 -64.43
CA VAL A 618 -35.28 28.67 -65.28
C VAL A 618 -36.43 27.66 -65.25
N GLN A 619 -37.05 27.42 -64.09
CA GLN A 619 -38.21 26.55 -63.97
C GLN A 619 -39.47 27.11 -64.67
N MET A 620 -39.58 28.44 -64.78
CA MET A 620 -40.67 29.14 -65.47
C MET A 620 -40.39 29.34 -66.98
N GLU A 621 -39.28 28.81 -67.52
CA GLU A 621 -38.81 28.94 -68.91
C GLU A 621 -38.52 30.39 -69.36
N GLU A 622 -38.43 31.35 -68.44
CA GLU A 622 -38.11 32.75 -68.72
C GLU A 622 -36.60 33.00 -68.67
N TYR A 623 -35.87 32.42 -69.63
CA TYR A 623 -34.40 32.40 -69.65
C TYR A 623 -33.76 33.81 -69.76
N GLN A 624 -34.43 34.78 -70.38
CA GLN A 624 -33.94 36.16 -70.49
C GLN A 624 -33.88 36.87 -69.14
N MET A 625 -34.87 36.63 -68.27
CA MET A 625 -34.90 37.21 -66.92
C MET A 625 -33.91 36.50 -66.00
N ALA A 626 -33.79 35.17 -66.11
CA ALA A 626 -32.76 34.40 -65.40
C ALA A 626 -31.34 34.92 -65.72
N TYR A 627 -31.05 35.20 -66.99
CA TYR A 627 -29.76 35.73 -67.42
C TYR A 627 -29.49 37.15 -66.91
N ARG A 628 -30.49 38.03 -66.86
CA ARG A 628 -30.35 39.36 -66.26
C ARG A 628 -29.97 39.28 -64.79
N TYR A 629 -30.62 38.40 -64.02
CA TYR A 629 -30.29 38.20 -62.61
C TYR A 629 -28.90 37.58 -62.41
N LEU A 630 -28.42 36.73 -63.32
CA LEU A 630 -27.03 36.24 -63.32
C LEU A 630 -26.03 37.38 -63.58
N GLU A 631 -26.29 38.28 -64.52
CA GLU A 631 -25.43 39.44 -64.79
C GLU A 631 -25.44 40.44 -63.62
N GLU A 632 -26.59 40.67 -62.99
CA GLU A 632 -26.68 41.51 -61.79
C GLU A 632 -25.93 40.90 -60.61
N MET A 633 -26.02 39.57 -60.43
CA MET A 633 -25.24 38.85 -59.44
C MET A 633 -23.74 38.97 -59.71
N GLN A 634 -23.28 38.84 -60.96
CA GLN A 634 -21.88 39.01 -61.34
C GLN A 634 -21.38 40.44 -61.11
N LYS A 635 -22.22 41.45 -61.32
CA LYS A 635 -21.88 42.86 -61.06
C LYS A 635 -21.79 43.18 -59.58
N LYS A 636 -22.68 42.61 -58.76
CA LYS A 636 -22.70 42.82 -57.30
C LYS A 636 -21.69 41.95 -56.54
N LEU A 637 -21.31 40.78 -57.08
CA LEU A 637 -20.37 39.83 -56.48
C LEU A 637 -19.23 39.48 -57.47
N PRO A 638 -18.31 40.42 -57.77
CA PRO A 638 -17.28 40.22 -58.79
C PRO A 638 -16.15 39.24 -58.37
N SER A 639 -16.03 38.90 -57.09
CA SER A 639 -14.92 38.12 -56.52
C SER A 639 -15.29 36.70 -56.06
N THR A 640 -16.55 36.26 -56.23
CA THR A 640 -17.03 34.98 -55.69
C THR A 640 -17.38 34.00 -56.80
N ASN A 641 -16.99 32.73 -56.66
CA ASN A 641 -17.26 31.71 -57.66
C ASN A 641 -18.78 31.46 -57.76
N MET A 642 -19.38 31.73 -58.92
CA MET A 642 -20.84 31.61 -59.15
C MET A 642 -21.37 30.19 -58.92
N LEU A 643 -20.48 29.20 -59.08
CA LEU A 643 -20.74 27.78 -58.85
C LEU A 643 -21.07 27.43 -57.39
N TYR A 644 -20.79 28.34 -56.47
CA TYR A 644 -21.09 28.15 -55.05
C TYR A 644 -22.57 28.42 -54.73
N TYR A 645 -23.28 29.14 -55.60
CA TYR A 645 -24.66 29.59 -55.37
C TYR A 645 -25.66 29.04 -56.37
N VAL A 646 -25.21 28.73 -57.60
CA VAL A 646 -26.06 28.24 -58.68
C VAL A 646 -25.46 26.96 -59.24
N ASP A 647 -26.28 25.91 -59.33
CA ASP A 647 -25.88 24.64 -59.92
C ASP A 647 -25.37 24.80 -61.36
N GLN A 648 -24.28 24.10 -61.71
CA GLN A 648 -23.73 24.12 -63.08
C GLN A 648 -24.78 23.80 -64.14
N ARG A 649 -25.70 22.89 -63.82
CA ARG A 649 -26.76 22.48 -64.72
C ARG A 649 -27.76 23.60 -65.02
N THR A 650 -28.06 24.46 -64.04
CA THR A 650 -29.01 25.57 -64.22
C THR A 650 -28.35 26.75 -64.92
N MET A 651 -27.05 26.96 -64.75
CA MET A 651 -26.31 27.92 -65.58
C MET A 651 -26.22 27.45 -67.04
N ASP A 652 -25.86 26.19 -67.27
CA ASP A 652 -25.73 25.61 -68.61
C ASP A 652 -27.05 25.64 -69.39
N THR A 653 -28.20 25.46 -68.71
CA THR A 653 -29.52 25.55 -69.36
C THR A 653 -29.85 26.97 -69.79
N VAL A 654 -29.52 27.99 -68.98
CA VAL A 654 -29.72 29.40 -69.34
C VAL A 654 -28.86 29.80 -70.53
N TYR A 655 -27.57 29.47 -70.51
CA TYR A 655 -26.64 29.80 -71.61
C TYR A 655 -27.02 29.07 -72.91
N ARG A 656 -27.43 27.80 -72.82
CA ARG A 656 -27.87 27.02 -73.98
C ARG A 656 -29.18 27.54 -74.58
N ALA A 657 -30.13 27.97 -73.76
CA ALA A 657 -31.42 28.51 -74.22
C ALA A 657 -31.29 29.88 -74.93
N LEU A 658 -30.27 30.67 -74.56
CA LEU A 658 -30.01 32.01 -75.13
C LEU A 658 -28.97 32.02 -76.27
N GLY A 659 -28.38 30.85 -76.61
CA GLY A 659 -27.38 30.74 -77.68
C GLY A 659 -26.03 31.38 -77.35
N LEU A 660 -25.71 31.53 -76.06
CA LEU A 660 -24.46 32.11 -75.57
C LEU A 660 -23.37 31.03 -75.39
N PRO A 661 -22.07 31.36 -75.55
CA PRO A 661 -20.99 30.39 -75.37
C PRO A 661 -20.93 29.90 -73.92
N LEU A 662 -20.90 28.57 -73.73
CA LEU A 662 -20.76 27.95 -72.40
C LEU A 662 -19.42 28.37 -71.79
N THR A 663 -19.46 29.20 -70.75
CA THR A 663 -18.29 29.55 -69.96
C THR A 663 -17.89 28.37 -69.07
N HIS A 664 -17.03 27.50 -69.57
CA HIS A 664 -16.29 26.56 -68.73
C HIS A 664 -15.28 27.35 -67.88
N VAL A 665 -15.71 27.80 -66.70
CA VAL A 665 -14.78 28.23 -65.66
C VAL A 665 -14.27 26.95 -64.99
N LEU A 666 -13.04 26.54 -65.33
CA LEU A 666 -12.29 25.56 -64.55
C LEU A 666 -12.19 26.08 -63.11
N PRO A 667 -12.33 25.22 -62.08
CA PRO A 667 -12.13 25.66 -60.71
C PRO A 667 -10.65 26.02 -60.53
N GLU A 668 -10.34 27.32 -60.50
CA GLU A 668 -9.08 27.80 -59.97
C GLU A 668 -8.99 27.34 -58.51
N ARG A 669 -8.03 26.45 -58.25
CA ARG A 669 -7.59 26.08 -56.92
C ARG A 669 -6.99 27.32 -56.26
N THR A 670 -7.81 28.13 -55.63
CA THR A 670 -7.35 29.10 -54.64
C THR A 670 -6.97 28.33 -53.39
N HIS A 671 -5.66 28.13 -53.24
CA HIS A 671 -5.01 27.79 -51.99
C HIS A 671 -5.45 28.74 -50.89
N HIS A 672 -6.24 28.24 -49.94
CA HIS A 672 -6.26 28.78 -48.59
C HIS A 672 -5.56 27.79 -47.67
N ASN A 673 -4.43 28.25 -47.12
CA ASN A 673 -3.61 27.59 -46.13
C ASN A 673 -4.35 27.52 -44.78
N SER A 674 -4.56 26.30 -44.30
CA SER A 674 -4.65 25.92 -42.88
C SER A 674 -4.43 24.40 -42.87
N THR A 675 -3.52 23.76 -42.15
CA THR A 675 -2.52 24.08 -41.11
C THR A 675 -1.82 22.73 -40.90
N GLU A 676 -0.50 22.72 -40.64
CA GLU A 676 0.26 21.62 -39.97
C GLU A 676 0.11 20.20 -40.59
N ASP A 677 1.18 19.55 -41.04
CA ASP A 677 2.07 18.83 -40.13
C ASP A 677 3.21 18.13 -40.91
N GLN A 678 4.25 17.79 -40.15
CA GLN A 678 5.29 16.77 -40.42
C GLN A 678 6.53 17.20 -41.20
N GLU A 679 7.51 17.66 -40.41
CA GLU A 679 8.91 17.31 -40.61
C GLU A 679 9.06 15.78 -40.62
N GLU A 680 9.30 15.19 -41.80
CA GLU A 680 10.09 13.97 -41.93
C GLU A 680 11.44 14.36 -42.54
N VAL A 681 12.46 14.29 -41.70
CA VAL A 681 13.87 14.35 -42.07
C VAL A 681 14.18 13.10 -42.89
N VAL A 682 14.60 13.29 -44.15
CA VAL A 682 15.28 12.25 -44.91
C VAL A 682 16.71 12.72 -45.14
N GLU A 683 17.64 11.95 -44.59
CA GLU A 683 19.09 12.09 -44.66
C GLU A 683 19.58 12.22 -46.12
N GLU A 684 20.38 13.26 -46.37
CA GLU A 684 21.30 13.31 -47.50
C GLU A 684 22.50 12.40 -47.19
N VAL A 685 22.62 11.30 -47.93
CA VAL A 685 23.87 10.57 -48.07
C VAL A 685 24.66 11.25 -49.19
N ASP A 686 25.57 12.13 -48.80
CA ASP A 686 26.70 12.53 -49.64
C ASP A 686 27.63 11.32 -49.79
N ASN A 687 27.74 10.85 -51.03
CA ASN A 687 28.79 9.95 -51.46
C ASN A 687 29.83 10.82 -52.18
N ASP A 688 30.84 11.27 -51.44
CA ASP A 688 32.20 11.50 -51.95
C ASP A 688 33.19 11.64 -50.76
N LEU A 689 34.04 10.60 -50.64
CA LEU A 689 35.27 10.41 -49.83
C LEU A 689 35.16 9.95 -48.36
#